data_AF-A0A4R0HQU7-F1
#
_entry.id   AF-A0A4R0HQU7-F1
#
_cell.length_a   1.000
_cell.length_b   1.000
_cell.length_c   1.000
_cell.angle_alpha   90.00
_cell.angle_beta   90.00
_cell.angle_gamma   90.00
#
_symmetry.space_group_name_H-M   'P 1'
#
loop_
_entity.id
_entity.type
_entity.pdbx_description
1 polymer ?
#
loop_
_entity_poly.entity_id
_entity_poly.type
_entity_poly.pdbx_seq_one_letter_code
_entity_poly.pdbx_strand_id
1 'polypeptide(L)'
;MSRMSRSAVGLLAAVVAGSLLLTTTTANAGPPDAPAGPTATNPTPGASSKRITLITGDVAELTTSSNGQVSARLLDDEPYYFGTFDGDLTLVPADAYPLFSAGRLDKRLFNLTELAAQGYDDASNASLPLLLTAPATLRSAPSTPAAATYRRTLASVGSTAVSVQKADAKTFWDGISGPTTFKSSQVTTIWLDGRTHATLDQSTKQIGAPTAWKQGYDGNGVKVAVLDTGYDAGHPDLAKQVVASESFVPDQAVQDLHGHGTHTASIVAGLGTASDGKRKGVAPGSELLIGKVLDNSGGGYDSEAIAGMEWAVQQGAKVVSMSLGGWPSDGTDPMSEAVDRLSKSSGALFVIAAGNSGAEETVGSPGAASEALTVGAVDRDNSLANFSSRGPRVGDGALKPEVTAPGVEIAAARAAGTEQGHILGQYYTAMSGTSMATPHVAGAAAILAQRHPDWTGPQLKAALASTAVPSAGARTDQQGLGRIDIPNALDPKVLPDTANLFFGDLSWTGPTAPAPVTRTVAYRNNSNRPVTLTLSVDAQSPAGVEAGLTVSPARLTIPAGGTGSATVTLDLAKTQSAKYSGVLTARAGATSYRTGLGFAAAGRLNQVTVKAIGRDGLPATTKAGASGVQLWNQDTGDVSAIAFDETGSRTLDVPTGRYSVMAYAVGGDEADWANSITLLGDPDEWIGSDRTFTFDARAAHKVTIKTPRPADAQSIGVAWHRKVGDRDAVSGWAYNGRVADGVYVQDFGKVANGTFQVVQRWDLAQPKLTVDVNGVRLPTPAEGSSRNVYVGNEKLPLYNGGDGTAAELTGAKDAAVLIRWGGFSKTTAQVKAAKAAGAKVVFLYNEAPGFWSTSSDQGVPLYLLRSDQGNQLLAELAKGPQSVQLNGLLDSTYRYDVALGPSVVKGALTYDVAKMRPAVVTTDFQRNDAFWLHRDQRIAHLPGISTGLTSSRLVAGAVKRTDYLVTDQKGVTWDEKTSAGEWNETGFEATITRSYRPGEQVTRGWWESITRPAVPGLSDAPGDEAQGWPPARFENALRIAIPQYVSGDRTTYGWADRGDVTSMKLSSNGVELGSKNWSVAQFTVPERAAWYDLTLDQQRGPNSWAKTSTSTHTQWHFLSVPSKSRAVLPLVQVDYKHTNGWLELTPRYQPGVRGVGIFRTTAEISYDGKTWKKLSLRGIGTVRAQVPAGAYPSIRVTATDLIGNSITQTIDRAWAS
;
A
#
# COMPACT_ATOMS: atom_id res chain seq x y z
N MET A 1 -48.39 1.28 -33.05
CA MET A 1 -49.45 2.31 -32.94
C MET A 1 -50.65 1.70 -32.24
N SER A 2 -51.00 2.18 -31.04
CA SER A 2 -52.30 1.93 -30.39
C SER A 2 -52.50 2.92 -29.24
N ARG A 3 -53.74 3.30 -28.95
CA ARG A 3 -54.17 4.14 -27.82
C ARG A 3 -55.34 3.45 -27.13
N MET A 4 -55.36 3.46 -25.79
CA MET A 4 -56.52 3.53 -24.85
C MET A 4 -56.06 2.95 -23.49
N SER A 5 -56.03 3.70 -22.37
CA SER A 5 -57.10 4.33 -21.55
C SER A 5 -57.78 3.33 -20.61
N ARG A 6 -58.23 3.64 -19.38
CA ARG A 6 -58.76 4.89 -18.74
C ARG A 6 -58.51 4.83 -17.20
N SER A 7 -58.18 5.91 -16.47
CA SER A 7 -59.08 6.88 -15.78
C SER A 7 -59.82 6.34 -14.53
N ALA A 8 -60.11 7.09 -13.44
CA ALA A 8 -59.68 8.44 -12.99
C ALA A 8 -60.09 8.75 -11.51
N VAL A 9 -59.50 9.83 -10.94
CA VAL A 9 -60.01 10.91 -10.04
C VAL A 9 -61.53 10.91 -9.69
N GLY A 10 -62.05 11.36 -8.53
CA GLY A 10 -61.48 11.95 -7.29
C GLY A 10 -62.31 13.15 -6.72
N LEU A 11 -62.33 13.38 -5.39
CA LEU A 11 -62.92 14.53 -4.63
C LEU A 11 -62.12 14.74 -3.30
N LEU A 12 -61.80 15.92 -2.74
CA LEU A 12 -62.56 17.12 -2.27
C LEU A 12 -63.36 16.89 -0.95
N ALA A 13 -63.30 17.73 0.10
CA ALA A 13 -62.63 19.04 0.31
C ALA A 13 -62.46 19.49 1.81
N ALA A 14 -61.51 20.42 2.06
CA ALA A 14 -61.39 21.42 3.18
C ALA A 14 -61.27 20.89 4.64
N VAL A 15 -60.83 21.63 5.69
CA VAL A 15 -60.66 23.09 6.02
C VAL A 15 -59.28 23.35 6.73
N VAL A 16 -58.90 24.62 7.00
CA VAL A 16 -57.56 25.08 7.49
C VAL A 16 -57.64 25.92 8.80
N ALA A 17 -56.50 26.03 9.51
CA ALA A 17 -56.12 26.98 10.60
C ALA A 17 -56.29 26.52 12.07
N GLY A 18 -55.35 26.89 12.98
CA GLY A 18 -55.39 26.44 14.39
C GLY A 18 -54.32 26.86 15.42
N SER A 19 -53.13 27.37 15.03
CA SER A 19 -52.22 28.27 15.81
C SER A 19 -51.74 27.98 17.28
N LEU A 20 -50.42 28.20 17.51
CA LEU A 20 -49.73 28.68 18.74
C LEU A 20 -49.22 27.72 19.87
N LEU A 21 -47.88 27.62 19.93
CA LEU A 21 -46.95 27.81 21.09
C LEU A 21 -46.91 26.92 22.37
N LEU A 22 -45.66 26.45 22.62
CA LEU A 22 -44.91 26.37 23.89
C LEU A 22 -45.19 25.27 24.95
N THR A 23 -44.12 24.48 25.23
CA THR A 23 -43.67 23.92 26.53
C THR A 23 -44.65 23.04 27.34
N THR A 24 -44.31 21.81 27.77
CA THR A 24 -43.08 21.38 28.47
C THR A 24 -42.78 19.87 28.28
N THR A 25 -41.64 19.42 28.81
CA THR A 25 -41.14 18.02 28.80
C THR A 25 -41.91 17.07 29.73
N THR A 26 -42.06 15.80 29.36
CA THR A 26 -41.30 14.68 29.98
C THR A 26 -41.39 13.37 29.16
N ALA A 27 -40.36 12.55 29.32
CA ALA A 27 -40.07 11.27 28.68
C ALA A 27 -41.24 10.30 28.38
N ASN A 28 -41.13 9.59 27.25
CA ASN A 28 -41.55 8.20 27.14
C ASN A 28 -40.59 7.42 26.21
N ALA A 29 -40.54 6.09 26.31
CA ALA A 29 -39.45 5.28 25.73
C ALA A 29 -39.41 5.24 24.19
N GLY A 30 -38.20 5.22 23.63
CA GLY A 30 -37.96 4.98 22.20
C GLY A 30 -38.02 3.48 21.82
N PRO A 31 -38.24 3.16 20.53
CA PRO A 31 -38.13 1.79 20.01
C PRO A 31 -36.67 1.29 20.06
N PRO A 32 -36.43 -0.03 20.03
CA PRO A 32 -35.08 -0.60 20.15
C PRO A 32 -34.18 -0.19 18.98
N ASP A 33 -32.93 0.16 19.30
CA ASP A 33 -31.93 0.63 18.34
C ASP A 33 -31.58 -0.43 17.27
N ALA A 34 -31.35 0.05 16.05
CA ALA A 34 -30.75 -0.74 14.99
C ALA A 34 -29.26 -1.05 15.32
N PRO A 35 -28.71 -2.20 14.89
CA PRO A 35 -27.32 -2.54 15.16
C PRO A 35 -26.36 -1.51 14.55
N ALA A 36 -25.42 -1.03 15.37
CA ALA A 36 -24.43 -0.04 14.96
C ALA A 36 -23.55 -0.53 13.80
N GLY A 37 -23.19 0.38 12.89
CA GLY A 37 -22.25 0.13 11.81
C GLY A 37 -20.84 -0.20 12.31
N PRO A 38 -19.97 -0.77 11.46
CA PRO A 38 -18.62 -1.16 11.84
C PRO A 38 -17.80 0.06 12.28
N THR A 39 -17.23 -0.01 13.49
CA THR A 39 -16.29 0.99 14.01
C THR A 39 -14.97 0.95 13.25
N ALA A 40 -14.31 2.11 13.14
CA ALA A 40 -13.02 2.24 12.47
C ALA A 40 -11.94 1.33 13.08
N THR A 41 -11.08 0.79 12.21
CA THR A 41 -10.00 -0.13 12.60
C THR A 41 -8.81 0.62 13.19
N ASN A 42 -8.45 0.30 14.44
CA ASN A 42 -7.27 0.87 15.07
C ASN A 42 -5.97 0.37 14.39
N PRO A 43 -4.95 1.23 14.19
CA PRO A 43 -3.67 0.80 13.65
C PRO A 43 -3.03 -0.27 14.55
N THR A 44 -2.50 -1.31 13.90
CA THR A 44 -2.13 -2.58 14.53
C THR A 44 -0.69 -2.96 14.14
N PRO A 45 0.28 -2.90 15.08
CA PRO A 45 1.71 -3.04 14.77
C PRO A 45 2.20 -4.42 14.32
N GLY A 46 3.33 -4.39 13.61
CA GLY A 46 4.03 -5.57 13.10
C GLY A 46 3.39 -6.14 11.83
N ALA A 47 3.23 -7.46 11.77
CA ALA A 47 2.65 -8.11 10.60
C ALA A 47 1.16 -7.72 10.45
N SER A 48 0.84 -6.99 9.40
CA SER A 48 -0.50 -6.51 9.07
C SER A 48 -0.93 -7.02 7.70
N SER A 49 -2.24 -7.14 7.49
CA SER A 49 -2.79 -7.63 6.22
C SER A 49 -4.05 -6.86 5.86
N LYS A 50 -4.12 -6.40 4.61
CA LYS A 50 -5.23 -5.62 4.06
C LYS A 50 -5.82 -6.33 2.86
N ARG A 51 -7.15 -6.33 2.74
CA ARG A 51 -7.85 -6.78 1.53
C ARG A 51 -8.24 -5.59 0.68
N ILE A 52 -8.09 -5.71 -0.63
CA ILE A 52 -8.31 -4.64 -1.60
C ILE A 52 -9.03 -5.29 -2.78
N THR A 53 -10.34 -5.07 -2.90
CA THR A 53 -11.10 -5.37 -4.11
C THR A 53 -10.66 -4.43 -5.22
N LEU A 54 -10.13 -5.00 -6.30
CA LEU A 54 -9.62 -4.28 -7.47
C LEU A 54 -10.77 -3.84 -8.39
N ILE A 55 -10.45 -2.99 -9.37
CA ILE A 55 -11.41 -2.54 -10.40
C ILE A 55 -12.02 -3.69 -11.21
N THR A 56 -11.33 -4.83 -11.29
CA THR A 56 -11.79 -6.07 -11.92
C THR A 56 -12.86 -6.81 -11.11
N GLY A 57 -12.96 -6.54 -9.80
CA GLY A 57 -13.72 -7.32 -8.84
C GLY A 57 -12.94 -8.42 -8.11
N ASP A 58 -11.71 -8.74 -8.55
CA ASP A 58 -10.84 -9.66 -7.82
C ASP A 58 -10.37 -9.05 -6.49
N VAL A 59 -10.26 -9.87 -5.45
CA VAL A 59 -9.79 -9.39 -4.13
C VAL A 59 -8.31 -9.73 -3.96
N ALA A 60 -7.48 -8.69 -3.89
CA ALA A 60 -6.08 -8.82 -3.49
C ALA A 60 -5.93 -8.82 -1.96
N GLU A 61 -4.98 -9.59 -1.44
CA GLU A 61 -4.58 -9.60 -0.03
C GLU A 61 -3.12 -9.16 0.09
N LEU A 62 -2.92 -7.88 0.43
CA LEU A 62 -1.62 -7.33 0.83
C LEU A 62 -1.26 -7.86 2.22
N THR A 63 0.00 -8.22 2.42
CA THR A 63 0.57 -8.55 3.73
C THR A 63 1.90 -7.81 3.90
N THR A 64 1.96 -6.89 4.86
CA THR A 64 3.20 -6.25 5.31
C THR A 64 3.69 -7.03 6.52
N SER A 65 4.89 -7.58 6.45
CA SER A 65 5.49 -8.37 7.54
C SER A 65 6.10 -7.47 8.64
N SER A 66 6.47 -8.06 9.77
CA SER A 66 6.93 -7.32 10.96
C SER A 66 8.23 -6.52 10.81
N ASN A 67 8.96 -6.66 9.70
CA ASN A 67 10.17 -5.90 9.38
C ASN A 67 9.96 -4.88 8.24
N GLY A 68 8.72 -4.70 7.78
CA GLY A 68 8.36 -3.80 6.67
C GLY A 68 8.39 -4.43 5.27
N GLN A 69 8.90 -5.66 5.08
CA GLN A 69 8.84 -6.33 3.77
C GLN A 69 7.39 -6.66 3.39
N VAL A 70 7.02 -6.35 2.16
CA VAL A 70 5.64 -6.50 1.65
C VAL A 70 5.51 -7.74 0.77
N SER A 71 4.29 -8.28 0.70
CA SER A 71 3.92 -9.35 -0.23
C SER A 71 2.43 -9.26 -0.55
N ALA A 72 2.02 -9.86 -1.66
CA ALA A 72 0.64 -9.86 -2.11
C ALA A 72 0.24 -11.21 -2.71
N ARG A 73 -1.07 -11.37 -2.94
CA ARG A 73 -1.70 -12.44 -3.72
C ARG A 73 -3.14 -12.05 -4.07
N LEU A 74 -3.75 -12.70 -5.05
CA LEU A 74 -5.22 -12.78 -5.13
C LEU A 74 -5.78 -13.76 -4.09
N LEU A 75 -7.08 -13.61 -3.78
CA LEU A 75 -7.84 -14.57 -2.98
C LEU A 75 -8.31 -15.78 -3.78
N ASP A 76 -8.57 -15.56 -5.06
CA ASP A 76 -9.09 -16.52 -6.04
C ASP A 76 -7.95 -17.14 -6.89
N ASP A 77 -8.26 -18.18 -7.68
CA ASP A 77 -7.26 -19.00 -8.41
C ASP A 77 -6.76 -18.38 -9.74
N GLU A 78 -7.14 -17.14 -10.05
CA GLU A 78 -6.77 -16.42 -11.27
C GLU A 78 -5.26 -16.11 -11.31
N PRO A 79 -4.54 -16.38 -12.42
CA PRO A 79 -3.14 -15.98 -12.56
C PRO A 79 -2.97 -14.46 -12.47
N TYR A 80 -1.93 -14.00 -11.78
CA TYR A 80 -1.66 -12.58 -11.63
C TYR A 80 -0.19 -12.23 -11.85
N TYR A 81 -0.02 -11.06 -12.43
CA TYR A 81 1.22 -10.32 -12.49
C TYR A 81 1.53 -9.71 -11.13
N PHE A 82 2.79 -9.70 -10.72
CA PHE A 82 3.27 -8.86 -9.63
C PHE A 82 4.63 -8.23 -9.94
N GLY A 83 4.89 -7.07 -9.34
CA GLY A 83 6.20 -6.44 -9.42
C GLY A 83 6.39 -5.25 -8.49
N THR A 84 7.66 -4.96 -8.22
CA THR A 84 8.13 -3.72 -7.60
C THR A 84 9.21 -3.11 -8.49
N PHE A 85 9.10 -1.82 -8.76
CA PHE A 85 10.16 -1.03 -9.41
C PHE A 85 10.42 0.17 -8.51
N ASP A 86 11.63 0.25 -7.94
CA ASP A 86 12.09 1.27 -6.98
C ASP A 86 11.23 1.48 -5.71
N GLY A 87 10.18 0.68 -5.48
CA GLY A 87 9.54 0.54 -4.15
C GLY A 87 8.13 -0.07 -4.11
N ASP A 88 7.26 0.31 -5.04
CA ASP A 88 5.80 0.10 -4.93
C ASP A 88 5.29 -1.26 -5.44
N LEU A 89 4.47 -1.96 -4.64
CA LEU A 89 4.01 -3.32 -4.94
C LEU A 89 2.73 -3.30 -5.78
N THR A 90 2.90 -3.46 -7.07
CA THR A 90 1.81 -3.60 -8.04
C THR A 90 1.40 -5.08 -8.19
N LEU A 91 0.09 -5.34 -8.22
CA LEU A 91 -0.50 -6.64 -8.56
C LEU A 91 -1.62 -6.45 -9.58
N VAL A 92 -1.56 -7.15 -10.72
CA VAL A 92 -2.57 -7.04 -11.80
C VAL A 92 -3.06 -8.45 -12.19
N PRO A 93 -4.37 -8.74 -12.15
CA PRO A 93 -4.95 -9.95 -12.73
C PRO A 93 -4.61 -10.10 -14.23
N ALA A 94 -4.53 -11.33 -14.73
CA ALA A 94 -4.07 -11.57 -16.10
C ALA A 94 -4.99 -10.97 -17.18
N ASP A 95 -6.29 -10.83 -16.93
CA ASP A 95 -7.27 -10.23 -17.84
C ASP A 95 -7.12 -8.70 -17.99
N ALA A 96 -6.73 -8.02 -16.92
CA ALA A 96 -6.52 -6.57 -16.90
C ALA A 96 -5.13 -6.15 -17.38
N TYR A 97 -4.14 -7.05 -17.34
CA TYR A 97 -2.74 -6.76 -17.72
C TYR A 97 -2.58 -6.15 -19.14
N PRO A 98 -3.33 -6.54 -20.19
CA PRO A 98 -3.26 -5.88 -21.49
C PRO A 98 -3.73 -4.42 -21.48
N LEU A 99 -4.78 -4.10 -20.70
CA LEU A 99 -5.31 -2.72 -20.59
C LEU A 99 -4.40 -1.85 -19.70
N PHE A 100 -3.89 -2.40 -18.60
CA PHE A 100 -2.89 -1.78 -17.73
C PHE A 100 -1.61 -1.45 -18.49
N SER A 101 -1.04 -2.44 -19.19
CA SER A 101 0.24 -2.28 -19.91
C SER A 101 0.12 -1.45 -21.19
N ALA A 102 -1.10 -1.21 -21.68
CA ALA A 102 -1.40 -0.24 -22.74
C ALA A 102 -1.69 1.18 -22.22
N GLY A 103 -1.54 1.46 -20.92
CA GLY A 103 -1.78 2.79 -20.33
C GLY A 103 -3.25 3.22 -20.31
N ARG A 104 -4.20 2.28 -20.49
CA ARG A 104 -5.65 2.55 -20.45
C ARG A 104 -6.23 2.47 -19.04
N LEU A 105 -5.49 1.88 -18.12
CA LEU A 105 -5.77 1.90 -16.70
C LEU A 105 -4.62 2.62 -16.00
N ASP A 106 -4.99 3.53 -15.11
CA ASP A 106 -4.08 4.14 -14.16
C ASP A 106 -3.41 3.06 -13.27
N LYS A 107 -2.09 3.14 -13.13
CA LYS A 107 -1.28 2.18 -12.36
C LYS A 107 -1.72 2.11 -10.90
N ARG A 108 -2.23 3.22 -10.36
CA ARG A 108 -2.70 3.37 -8.97
C ARG A 108 -3.88 2.44 -8.64
N LEU A 109 -4.65 2.00 -9.64
CA LEU A 109 -5.73 1.01 -9.49
C LEU A 109 -5.23 -0.39 -9.11
N PHE A 110 -3.92 -0.64 -9.18
CA PHE A 110 -3.28 -1.93 -8.96
C PHE A 110 -2.07 -1.87 -8.02
N ASN A 111 -1.67 -0.66 -7.58
CA ASN A 111 -0.60 -0.47 -6.61
C ASN A 111 -1.15 -0.72 -5.19
N LEU A 112 -0.87 -1.89 -4.63
CA LEU A 112 -1.50 -2.33 -3.38
C LEU A 112 -0.97 -1.60 -2.15
N THR A 113 0.32 -1.27 -2.12
CA THR A 113 0.93 -0.47 -1.03
C THR A 113 0.30 0.91 -0.95
N GLU A 114 0.11 1.54 -2.11
CA GLU A 114 -0.58 2.82 -2.26
C GLU A 114 -2.07 2.76 -1.88
N LEU A 115 -2.83 1.79 -2.40
CA LEU A 115 -4.26 1.64 -2.10
C LEU A 115 -4.47 1.38 -0.60
N ALA A 116 -3.61 0.57 0.02
CA ALA A 116 -3.59 0.37 1.47
C ALA A 116 -3.25 1.65 2.25
N ALA A 117 -2.32 2.48 1.76
CA ALA A 117 -1.93 3.74 2.40
C ALA A 117 -3.03 4.81 2.30
N GLN A 118 -3.74 4.89 1.17
CA GLN A 118 -4.88 5.79 0.97
C GLN A 118 -6.16 5.34 1.69
N GLY A 119 -6.19 4.15 2.31
CA GLY A 119 -7.39 3.60 2.94
C GLY A 119 -8.45 3.14 1.94
N TYR A 120 -8.02 2.70 0.75
CA TYR A 120 -8.85 2.01 -0.24
C TYR A 120 -8.92 0.49 -0.03
N ASP A 121 -8.50 -0.01 1.13
CA ASP A 121 -8.78 -1.38 1.57
C ASP A 121 -10.27 -1.58 1.94
N ASP A 122 -10.70 -2.85 1.94
CA ASP A 122 -12.10 -3.26 2.08
C ASP A 122 -12.66 -3.11 3.51
N ALA A 123 -11.78 -2.92 4.50
CA ALA A 123 -12.18 -2.60 5.87
C ALA A 123 -12.42 -1.09 6.06
N SER A 124 -11.71 -0.25 5.28
CA SER A 124 -11.73 1.20 5.38
C SER A 124 -12.68 1.89 4.39
N ASN A 125 -12.92 1.29 3.21
CA ASN A 125 -13.80 1.84 2.19
C ASN A 125 -14.51 0.73 1.38
N ALA A 126 -15.84 0.80 1.29
CA ALA A 126 -16.69 -0.13 0.54
C ALA A 126 -16.82 0.19 -0.96
N SER A 127 -16.32 1.35 -1.39
CA SER A 127 -16.42 1.84 -2.78
C SER A 127 -15.06 2.15 -3.39
N LEU A 128 -14.98 2.05 -4.71
CA LEU A 128 -13.84 2.44 -5.54
C LEU A 128 -14.23 3.68 -6.37
N PRO A 129 -13.70 4.87 -6.06
CA PRO A 129 -13.98 6.09 -6.80
C PRO A 129 -13.02 6.22 -8.00
N LEU A 130 -13.56 6.60 -9.15
CA LEU A 130 -12.88 6.55 -10.44
C LEU A 130 -13.14 7.82 -11.26
N LEU A 131 -12.17 8.24 -12.07
CA LEU A 131 -12.35 9.26 -13.10
C LEU A 131 -12.35 8.60 -14.48
N LEU A 132 -13.40 8.82 -15.26
CA LEU A 132 -13.53 8.32 -16.63
C LEU A 132 -13.18 9.45 -17.61
N THR A 133 -12.10 9.32 -18.38
CA THR A 133 -11.64 10.36 -19.31
C THR A 133 -12.01 10.04 -20.75
N ALA A 134 -12.54 11.04 -21.46
CA ALA A 134 -12.87 10.94 -22.88
C ALA A 134 -11.65 11.17 -23.79
N PRO A 135 -11.61 10.59 -25.01
CA PRO A 135 -10.65 10.99 -26.03
C PRO A 135 -10.80 12.49 -26.35
N ALA A 136 -9.68 13.21 -26.51
CA ALA A 136 -9.64 14.66 -26.75
C ALA A 136 -10.37 15.14 -28.04
N THR A 137 -10.86 14.22 -28.88
CA THR A 137 -11.73 14.51 -30.02
C THR A 137 -13.19 14.73 -29.63
N LEU A 138 -13.62 14.31 -28.43
CA LEU A 138 -14.94 14.56 -27.86
C LEU A 138 -14.93 15.81 -26.97
N ARG A 139 -15.92 16.69 -27.14
CA ARG A 139 -16.09 17.92 -26.35
C ARG A 139 -16.97 17.73 -25.10
N SER A 140 -17.20 16.49 -24.70
CA SER A 140 -18.13 16.10 -23.63
C SER A 140 -17.57 14.91 -22.87
N ALA A 141 -17.59 14.98 -21.54
CA ALA A 141 -17.15 13.89 -20.68
C ALA A 141 -18.02 12.62 -20.85
N PRO A 142 -17.51 11.42 -20.50
CA PRO A 142 -18.22 10.16 -20.76
C PRO A 142 -19.52 10.03 -19.97
N SER A 143 -20.53 9.38 -20.56
CA SER A 143 -21.74 8.99 -19.82
C SER A 143 -21.44 7.90 -18.79
N THR A 144 -22.04 7.99 -17.60
CA THR A 144 -21.90 7.00 -16.51
C THR A 144 -22.21 5.57 -16.98
N PRO A 145 -21.27 4.60 -16.83
CA PRO A 145 -21.51 3.19 -17.14
C PRO A 145 -22.54 2.52 -16.23
N ALA A 146 -23.02 1.34 -16.63
CA ALA A 146 -23.76 0.45 -15.73
C ALA A 146 -22.89 0.03 -14.53
N ALA A 147 -23.53 -0.25 -13.39
CA ALA A 147 -22.87 -0.54 -12.10
C ALA A 147 -21.94 0.57 -11.54
N ALA A 148 -21.92 1.76 -12.14
CA ALA A 148 -21.26 2.94 -11.61
C ALA A 148 -22.28 4.00 -11.14
N THR A 149 -22.04 4.61 -9.98
CA THR A 149 -22.80 5.76 -9.47
C THR A 149 -22.13 7.05 -9.94
N TYR A 150 -22.88 7.94 -10.59
CA TYR A 150 -22.38 9.27 -10.96
C TYR A 150 -22.01 10.09 -9.71
N ARG A 151 -20.82 10.72 -9.68
CA ARG A 151 -20.42 11.69 -8.66
C ARG A 151 -20.55 13.13 -9.18
N ARG A 152 -19.73 13.52 -10.17
CA ARG A 152 -19.79 14.82 -10.85
C ARG A 152 -19.06 14.82 -12.19
N THR A 153 -19.42 15.73 -13.10
CA THR A 153 -18.65 16.01 -14.32
C THR A 153 -17.59 17.08 -14.06
N LEU A 154 -16.34 16.79 -14.43
CA LEU A 154 -15.21 17.73 -14.35
C LEU A 154 -14.98 18.34 -15.74
N ALA A 155 -15.73 19.41 -16.04
CA ALA A 155 -15.84 19.97 -17.39
C ALA A 155 -14.53 20.56 -17.94
N SER A 156 -13.65 21.04 -17.06
CA SER A 156 -12.31 21.54 -17.41
C SER A 156 -11.42 20.47 -18.07
N VAL A 157 -11.58 19.21 -17.67
CA VAL A 157 -10.65 18.10 -17.93
C VAL A 157 -11.31 16.93 -18.69
N GLY A 158 -12.46 17.19 -19.33
CA GLY A 158 -13.18 16.23 -20.19
C GLY A 158 -13.57 14.91 -19.50
N SER A 159 -13.71 14.88 -18.17
CA SER A 159 -13.79 13.64 -17.40
C SER A 159 -15.03 13.58 -16.48
N THR A 160 -15.53 12.37 -16.23
CA THR A 160 -16.67 12.11 -15.35
C THR A 160 -16.20 11.33 -14.12
N ALA A 161 -16.37 11.91 -12.94
CA ALA A 161 -16.14 11.21 -11.67
C ALA A 161 -17.32 10.28 -11.36
N VAL A 162 -17.01 9.03 -11.01
CA VAL A 162 -17.97 7.99 -10.64
C VAL A 162 -17.51 7.24 -9.40
N SER A 163 -18.42 6.51 -8.75
CA SER A 163 -18.09 5.58 -7.67
C SER A 163 -18.74 4.23 -7.93
N VAL A 164 -17.93 3.17 -7.89
CA VAL A 164 -18.35 1.79 -8.07
C VAL A 164 -18.36 1.14 -6.68
N GLN A 165 -19.45 0.47 -6.29
CA GLN A 165 -19.43 -0.33 -5.06
C GLN A 165 -18.56 -1.56 -5.28
N LYS A 166 -17.71 -1.93 -4.32
CA LYS A 166 -16.77 -3.06 -4.51
C LYS A 166 -17.49 -4.38 -4.79
N ALA A 167 -18.67 -4.58 -4.22
CA ALA A 167 -19.55 -5.72 -4.51
C ALA A 167 -20.02 -5.79 -5.98
N ASP A 168 -20.12 -4.64 -6.66
CA ASP A 168 -20.53 -4.52 -8.06
C ASP A 168 -19.34 -4.39 -9.04
N ALA A 169 -18.09 -4.37 -8.53
CA ALA A 169 -16.90 -4.09 -9.35
C ALA A 169 -16.73 -5.07 -10.52
N LYS A 170 -17.00 -6.37 -10.32
CA LYS A 170 -16.99 -7.37 -11.41
C LYS A 170 -18.02 -7.06 -12.49
N THR A 171 -19.22 -6.61 -12.11
CA THR A 171 -20.30 -6.24 -13.04
C THR A 171 -19.97 -4.95 -13.80
N PHE A 172 -19.34 -3.97 -13.15
CA PHE A 172 -18.81 -2.78 -13.79
C PHE A 172 -17.72 -3.13 -14.80
N TRP A 173 -16.74 -3.96 -14.39
CA TRP A 173 -15.65 -4.44 -15.23
C TRP A 173 -16.17 -5.17 -16.47
N ASP A 174 -16.99 -6.20 -16.29
CA ASP A 174 -17.60 -6.97 -17.39
C ASP A 174 -18.48 -6.10 -18.31
N GLY A 175 -19.01 -4.98 -17.81
CA GLY A 175 -19.73 -3.98 -18.60
C GLY A 175 -18.83 -3.08 -19.47
N ILE A 176 -17.62 -2.74 -19.02
CA ILE A 176 -16.77 -1.72 -19.64
C ILE A 176 -15.50 -2.25 -20.33
N SER A 177 -14.89 -3.33 -19.83
CA SER A 177 -13.61 -3.87 -20.30
C SER A 177 -13.75 -4.73 -21.55
N GLY A 178 -12.69 -4.82 -22.33
CA GLY A 178 -12.52 -5.78 -23.43
C GLY A 178 -11.04 -6.19 -23.50
N PRO A 179 -10.67 -7.21 -24.30
CA PRO A 179 -9.35 -7.85 -24.19
C PRO A 179 -8.13 -6.92 -24.36
N THR A 180 -8.28 -5.82 -25.11
CA THR A 180 -7.21 -4.83 -25.34
C THR A 180 -7.72 -3.37 -25.41
N THR A 181 -9.04 -3.16 -25.33
CA THR A 181 -9.72 -1.87 -25.43
C THR A 181 -11.00 -1.86 -24.60
N PHE A 182 -11.52 -0.67 -24.26
CA PHE A 182 -12.84 -0.56 -23.62
C PHE A 182 -13.98 -0.76 -24.62
N LYS A 183 -15.09 -1.33 -24.15
CA LYS A 183 -16.34 -1.54 -24.93
C LYS A 183 -17.02 -0.22 -25.33
N SER A 184 -16.78 0.86 -24.58
CA SER A 184 -17.29 2.19 -24.91
C SER A 184 -16.23 3.04 -25.60
N SER A 185 -16.55 3.54 -26.80
CA SER A 185 -15.70 4.50 -27.53
C SER A 185 -15.63 5.89 -26.89
N GLN A 186 -16.42 6.15 -25.84
CA GLN A 186 -16.34 7.40 -25.07
C GLN A 186 -15.25 7.39 -23.99
N VAL A 187 -14.66 6.24 -23.65
CA VAL A 187 -13.66 6.14 -22.57
C VAL A 187 -12.31 5.72 -23.17
N THR A 188 -11.28 6.54 -23.00
CA THR A 188 -9.89 6.18 -23.37
C THR A 188 -9.11 5.61 -22.21
N THR A 189 -9.33 6.15 -21.01
CA THR A 189 -8.56 5.86 -19.79
C THR A 189 -9.49 5.88 -18.57
N ILE A 190 -9.23 5.01 -17.59
CA ILE A 190 -9.86 5.03 -16.27
C ILE A 190 -8.77 5.31 -15.22
N TRP A 191 -9.02 6.31 -14.38
CA TRP A 191 -8.11 6.71 -13.28
C TRP A 191 -8.70 6.39 -11.91
N LEU A 192 -7.83 6.23 -10.91
CA LEU A 192 -8.21 6.30 -9.50
C LEU A 192 -8.52 7.75 -9.12
N ASP A 193 -9.65 8.00 -8.47
CA ASP A 193 -9.93 9.30 -7.84
C ASP A 193 -9.14 9.37 -6.51
N GLY A 194 -8.18 10.29 -6.42
CA GLY A 194 -7.12 10.24 -5.40
C GLY A 194 -7.56 10.59 -3.99
N ARG A 195 -6.67 10.36 -3.02
CA ARG A 195 -6.75 10.93 -1.65
C ARG A 195 -5.49 11.72 -1.31
N THR A 196 -5.68 12.85 -0.64
CA THR A 196 -4.65 13.85 -0.34
C THR A 196 -4.51 14.08 1.17
N HIS A 197 -3.32 14.45 1.67
CA HIS A 197 -3.02 14.48 3.12
C HIS A 197 -2.11 15.67 3.55
N ALA A 198 -1.89 15.82 4.87
CA ALA A 198 -1.77 17.13 5.50
C ALA A 198 -0.97 17.16 6.85
N THR A 199 0.24 17.77 6.92
CA THR A 199 1.05 17.94 8.16
C THR A 199 2.07 19.11 8.14
N LEU A 200 2.54 19.55 9.34
CA LEU A 200 3.07 20.90 9.66
C LEU A 200 4.49 21.31 9.07
N ASP A 201 5.41 22.15 9.55
CA ASP A 201 5.67 22.81 10.84
C ASP A 201 6.71 24.04 10.83
N GLN A 202 7.67 24.24 11.79
CA GLN A 202 8.23 25.58 12.27
C GLN A 202 8.84 26.56 11.28
N SER A 203 8.83 27.90 11.57
CA SER A 203 9.03 28.95 10.54
C SER A 203 9.31 30.46 10.84
N THR A 204 8.36 31.29 11.33
CA THR A 204 8.09 32.63 10.70
C THR A 204 9.22 33.68 10.75
N LYS A 205 10.13 33.58 11.71
CA LYS A 205 11.34 34.42 11.78
C LYS A 205 12.37 34.08 10.69
N GLN A 206 12.46 32.81 10.32
CA GLN A 206 13.44 32.23 9.38
C GLN A 206 13.26 32.76 7.95
N ILE A 207 12.03 33.13 7.57
CA ILE A 207 11.69 33.77 6.28
C ILE A 207 11.64 35.31 6.36
N GLY A 208 11.96 35.89 7.52
CA GLY A 208 12.06 37.34 7.71
C GLY A 208 10.74 38.13 7.87
N ALA A 209 9.59 37.48 8.07
CA ALA A 209 8.28 38.16 8.17
C ALA A 209 8.25 39.34 9.18
N PRO A 210 8.85 39.26 10.39
CA PRO A 210 8.89 40.39 11.33
C PRO A 210 9.64 41.64 10.83
N THR A 211 10.42 41.54 9.75
CA THR A 211 11.08 42.70 9.11
C THR A 211 10.13 43.42 8.14
N ALA A 212 9.17 42.71 7.54
CA ALA A 212 8.10 43.31 6.74
C ALA A 212 7.05 43.99 7.65
N TRP A 213 6.65 43.34 8.75
CA TRP A 213 5.70 43.93 9.72
C TRP A 213 6.20 45.28 10.27
N LYS A 214 7.51 45.40 10.54
CA LYS A 214 8.15 46.65 10.98
C LYS A 214 8.12 47.78 9.94
N GLN A 215 7.89 47.46 8.66
CA GLN A 215 7.75 48.40 7.56
C GLN A 215 6.27 48.70 7.23
N GLY A 216 5.33 48.12 7.99
CA GLY A 216 3.89 48.26 7.75
C GLY A 216 3.31 47.23 6.76
N TYR A 217 4.07 46.18 6.41
CA TYR A 217 3.63 45.13 5.50
C TYR A 217 3.35 43.82 6.25
N ASP A 218 2.06 43.53 6.45
CA ASP A 218 1.48 42.43 7.21
C ASP A 218 0.35 41.69 6.47
N GLY A 219 0.16 41.99 5.18
CA GLY A 219 -0.89 41.41 4.32
C GLY A 219 -2.23 42.14 4.35
N ASN A 220 -2.36 43.26 5.05
CA ASN A 220 -3.60 44.05 5.11
C ASN A 220 -4.14 44.42 3.71
N GLY A 221 -5.44 44.21 3.50
CA GLY A 221 -6.14 44.46 2.24
C GLY A 221 -5.96 43.37 1.18
N VAL A 222 -5.29 42.26 1.49
CA VAL A 222 -5.12 41.11 0.58
C VAL A 222 -5.96 39.93 1.04
N LYS A 223 -6.71 39.35 0.09
CA LYS A 223 -7.46 38.10 0.27
C LYS A 223 -6.59 36.88 -0.03
N VAL A 224 -6.50 35.96 0.92
CA VAL A 224 -5.85 34.65 0.76
C VAL A 224 -6.88 33.55 0.98
N ALA A 225 -7.04 32.68 -0.01
CA ALA A 225 -7.82 31.46 0.15
C ALA A 225 -6.98 30.33 0.76
N VAL A 226 -7.61 29.50 1.59
CA VAL A 226 -7.01 28.29 2.16
C VAL A 226 -7.96 27.13 1.88
N LEU A 227 -7.49 26.16 1.11
CA LEU A 227 -8.27 25.00 0.68
C LEU A 227 -7.76 23.74 1.41
N ASP A 228 -8.54 23.25 2.37
CA ASP A 228 -8.05 22.36 3.44
C ASP A 228 -9.20 21.59 4.14
N THR A 229 -9.00 21.10 5.38
CA THR A 229 -10.01 20.42 6.23
C THR A 229 -11.06 21.36 6.87
N GLY A 230 -11.07 22.64 6.49
CA GLY A 230 -11.93 23.68 7.08
C GLY A 230 -11.18 24.56 8.08
N TYR A 231 -11.87 25.16 9.05
CA TYR A 231 -11.26 25.87 10.18
C TYR A 231 -12.09 25.77 11.46
N ASP A 232 -11.46 25.99 12.62
CA ASP A 232 -12.17 26.19 13.87
C ASP A 232 -12.61 27.66 14.03
N ALA A 233 -13.90 27.90 13.81
CA ALA A 233 -14.51 29.23 13.93
C ALA A 233 -14.49 29.79 15.37
N GLY A 234 -14.31 28.93 16.37
CA GLY A 234 -14.14 29.33 17.76
C GLY A 234 -12.71 29.78 18.12
N HIS A 235 -11.73 29.62 17.22
CA HIS A 235 -10.32 29.82 17.58
C HIS A 235 -9.95 31.32 17.68
N PRO A 236 -9.39 31.80 18.81
CA PRO A 236 -9.09 33.22 19.03
C PRO A 236 -8.14 33.86 18.01
N ASP A 237 -7.34 33.07 17.29
CA ASP A 237 -6.38 33.55 16.31
C ASP A 237 -6.99 33.70 14.91
N LEU A 238 -8.18 33.11 14.66
CA LEU A 238 -8.84 33.08 13.34
C LEU A 238 -10.21 33.76 13.30
N ALA A 239 -10.94 33.84 14.42
CA ALA A 239 -12.31 34.35 14.51
C ALA A 239 -12.50 35.84 14.09
N LYS A 240 -11.44 36.53 13.66
CA LYS A 240 -11.45 37.90 13.10
C LYS A 240 -10.71 38.03 11.77
N GLN A 241 -10.37 36.91 11.12
CA GLN A 241 -9.61 36.88 9.86
C GLN A 241 -10.41 36.24 8.72
N VAL A 242 -11.25 35.26 9.02
CA VAL A 242 -12.10 34.62 8.00
C VAL A 242 -13.28 35.53 7.62
N VAL A 243 -13.33 35.95 6.36
CA VAL A 243 -14.38 36.83 5.81
C VAL A 243 -15.43 36.09 4.98
N ALA A 244 -15.09 34.90 4.46
CA ALA A 244 -16.03 33.95 3.87
C ALA A 244 -15.51 32.52 4.05
N SER A 245 -16.43 31.55 4.12
CA SER A 245 -16.06 30.13 4.25
C SER A 245 -17.14 29.21 3.71
N GLU A 246 -16.76 28.19 2.94
CA GLU A 246 -17.66 27.24 2.27
C GLU A 246 -17.13 25.80 2.39
N SER A 247 -18.01 24.81 2.24
CA SER A 247 -17.65 23.39 2.27
C SER A 247 -18.09 22.70 0.99
N PHE A 248 -17.13 22.07 0.32
CA PHE A 248 -17.33 21.31 -0.91
C PHE A 248 -17.47 19.80 -0.65
N VAL A 249 -17.12 19.37 0.58
CA VAL A 249 -17.26 17.99 1.06
C VAL A 249 -18.75 17.73 1.41
N PRO A 250 -19.40 16.73 0.79
CA PRO A 250 -20.79 16.40 1.07
C PRO A 250 -21.07 16.14 2.57
N ASP A 251 -22.23 16.61 3.02
CA ASP A 251 -22.76 16.41 4.38
C ASP A 251 -21.86 16.87 5.54
N GLN A 252 -20.83 17.68 5.27
CA GLN A 252 -19.89 18.19 6.28
C GLN A 252 -19.86 19.72 6.31
N ALA A 253 -20.03 20.28 7.51
CA ALA A 253 -19.85 21.72 7.76
C ALA A 253 -18.37 22.13 7.65
N VAL A 254 -18.13 23.42 7.43
CA VAL A 254 -16.77 24.01 7.29
C VAL A 254 -15.93 23.99 8.59
N GLN A 255 -16.51 23.56 9.72
CA GLN A 255 -15.78 23.33 10.96
C GLN A 255 -14.70 22.25 10.74
N ASP A 256 -13.49 22.54 11.22
CA ASP A 256 -12.38 21.61 11.21
C ASP A 256 -12.44 20.67 12.42
N LEU A 257 -12.66 19.37 12.15
CA LEU A 257 -12.58 18.29 13.15
C LEU A 257 -11.32 17.43 12.98
N HIS A 258 -10.46 17.75 12.01
CA HIS A 258 -9.18 17.07 11.80
C HIS A 258 -8.04 17.84 12.51
N GLY A 259 -8.00 19.17 12.34
CA GLY A 259 -7.08 20.10 13.00
C GLY A 259 -6.10 20.80 12.06
N HIS A 260 -5.96 20.30 10.83
CA HIS A 260 -4.96 20.77 9.87
C HIS A 260 -5.30 22.13 9.26
N GLY A 261 -6.53 22.30 8.75
CA GLY A 261 -6.97 23.54 8.10
C GLY A 261 -7.01 24.75 9.03
N THR A 262 -7.31 24.51 10.31
CA THR A 262 -7.14 25.53 11.37
C THR A 262 -5.69 25.95 11.50
N HIS A 263 -4.76 25.01 11.39
CA HIS A 263 -3.33 25.29 11.53
C HIS A 263 -2.77 26.00 10.28
N THR A 264 -3.09 25.58 9.05
CA THR A 264 -2.69 26.29 7.81
C THR A 264 -3.20 27.72 7.79
N ALA A 265 -4.49 27.92 8.06
CA ALA A 265 -5.11 29.24 8.14
C ALA A 265 -4.38 30.14 9.15
N SER A 266 -4.01 29.59 10.31
CA SER A 266 -3.29 30.35 11.34
C SER A 266 -1.83 30.66 10.99
N ILE A 267 -1.22 29.87 10.12
CA ILE A 267 0.11 30.17 9.58
C ILE A 267 0.05 31.28 8.53
N VAL A 268 -1.01 31.33 7.71
CA VAL A 268 -1.22 32.45 6.79
C VAL A 268 -1.45 33.73 7.59
N ALA A 269 -2.52 33.81 8.39
CA ALA A 269 -2.98 35.07 8.99
C ALA A 269 -3.36 34.99 10.48
N GLY A 270 -2.96 33.95 11.21
CA GLY A 270 -3.30 33.79 12.62
C GLY A 270 -2.81 34.97 13.47
N LEU A 271 -3.72 35.59 14.23
CA LEU A 271 -3.43 36.80 15.02
C LEU A 271 -2.50 36.55 16.22
N GLY A 272 -2.31 35.29 16.63
CA GLY A 272 -1.56 34.91 17.82
C GLY A 272 -2.23 35.31 19.14
N THR A 273 -3.52 35.68 19.13
CA THR A 273 -4.34 36.13 20.27
C THR A 273 -4.19 35.22 21.49
N ALA A 274 -4.30 33.89 21.31
CA ALA A 274 -4.21 32.91 22.39
C ALA A 274 -2.77 32.67 22.91
N SER A 275 -1.78 33.44 22.42
CA SER A 275 -0.38 33.36 22.84
C SER A 275 0.26 34.74 23.06
N ASP A 276 -0.52 35.79 23.32
CA ASP A 276 -0.05 37.18 23.47
C ASP A 276 0.73 37.69 22.23
N GLY A 277 0.35 37.22 21.04
CA GLY A 277 1.03 37.55 19.79
C GLY A 277 2.39 36.85 19.58
N LYS A 278 2.71 35.80 20.35
CA LYS A 278 3.94 35.01 20.17
C LYS A 278 3.89 34.09 18.95
N ARG A 279 2.70 33.62 18.57
CA ARG A 279 2.45 32.69 17.45
C ARG A 279 1.57 33.34 16.38
N LYS A 280 2.09 34.41 15.78
CA LYS A 280 1.46 35.04 14.62
C LYS A 280 1.77 34.27 13.34
N GLY A 281 0.79 34.18 12.45
CA GLY A 281 0.98 33.84 11.06
C GLY A 281 1.85 34.87 10.32
N VAL A 282 2.20 34.58 9.08
CA VAL A 282 3.09 35.42 8.26
C VAL A 282 2.45 36.75 7.88
N ALA A 283 1.16 36.74 7.56
CA ALA A 283 0.38 37.87 7.06
C ALA A 283 -0.87 38.12 7.93
N PRO A 284 -0.71 38.52 9.21
CA PRO A 284 -1.81 38.67 10.19
C PRO A 284 -2.70 39.90 9.97
N GLY A 285 -2.61 40.55 8.80
CA GLY A 285 -3.56 41.55 8.32
C GLY A 285 -4.46 41.05 7.18
N SER A 286 -4.19 39.87 6.60
CA SER A 286 -4.92 39.37 5.43
C SER A 286 -6.32 38.84 5.74
N GLU A 287 -7.23 39.04 4.79
CA GLU A 287 -8.56 38.43 4.80
C GLU A 287 -8.47 36.96 4.36
N LEU A 288 -9.04 36.03 5.13
CA LEU A 288 -9.05 34.60 4.82
C LEU A 288 -10.36 34.16 4.18
N LEU A 289 -10.25 33.34 3.14
CA LEU A 289 -11.35 32.64 2.48
C LEU A 289 -11.16 31.12 2.70
N ILE A 290 -11.95 30.48 3.56
CA ILE A 290 -11.71 29.07 3.92
C ILE A 290 -12.63 28.14 3.11
N GLY A 291 -12.04 27.33 2.23
CA GLY A 291 -12.74 26.25 1.53
C GLY A 291 -12.43 24.90 2.17
N LYS A 292 -13.44 24.23 2.76
CA LYS A 292 -13.30 22.83 3.18
C LYS A 292 -13.42 21.93 1.94
N VAL A 293 -12.29 21.41 1.49
CA VAL A 293 -12.18 20.44 0.37
C VAL A 293 -11.68 19.06 0.84
N LEU A 294 -11.15 18.98 2.06
CA LEU A 294 -10.77 17.75 2.75
C LEU A 294 -11.77 17.46 3.88
N ASP A 295 -12.04 16.18 4.12
CA ASP A 295 -13.00 15.71 5.11
C ASP A 295 -12.43 15.67 6.54
N ASN A 296 -13.27 15.28 7.50
CA ASN A 296 -12.88 15.14 8.91
C ASN A 296 -11.86 14.03 9.21
N SER A 297 -11.54 13.15 8.24
CA SER A 297 -10.43 12.18 8.33
C SER A 297 -9.12 12.71 7.73
N GLY A 298 -9.14 13.93 7.18
CA GLY A 298 -7.97 14.59 6.60
C GLY A 298 -7.79 14.35 5.09
N GLY A 299 -8.74 13.66 4.45
CA GLY A 299 -8.67 13.30 3.03
C GLY A 299 -9.79 13.91 2.18
N GLY A 300 -9.52 14.18 0.91
CA GLY A 300 -10.51 14.66 -0.06
C GLY A 300 -10.13 14.24 -1.47
N TYR A 301 -11.14 14.18 -2.35
CA TYR A 301 -10.97 13.82 -3.75
C TYR A 301 -10.66 15.07 -4.59
N ASP A 302 -10.03 14.85 -5.74
CA ASP A 302 -9.68 15.88 -6.73
C ASP A 302 -10.92 16.71 -7.14
N SER A 303 -12.08 16.05 -7.16
CA SER A 303 -13.39 16.58 -7.54
C SER A 303 -13.92 17.69 -6.61
N GLU A 304 -13.58 17.64 -5.33
CA GLU A 304 -13.91 18.64 -4.32
C GLU A 304 -12.85 19.74 -4.25
N ALA A 305 -11.57 19.40 -4.44
CA ALA A 305 -10.46 20.34 -4.49
C ALA A 305 -10.62 21.36 -5.64
N ILE A 306 -10.92 20.89 -6.87
CA ILE A 306 -11.13 21.75 -8.05
C ILE A 306 -12.28 22.74 -7.84
N ALA A 307 -13.39 22.30 -7.25
CA ALA A 307 -14.52 23.19 -6.94
C ALA A 307 -14.12 24.32 -5.96
N GLY A 308 -13.29 24.00 -4.96
CA GLY A 308 -12.71 24.99 -4.05
C GLY A 308 -11.76 25.98 -4.76
N MET A 309 -10.99 25.54 -5.76
CA MET A 309 -10.14 26.42 -6.57
C MET A 309 -10.99 27.44 -7.37
N GLU A 310 -12.04 26.95 -8.03
CA GLU A 310 -12.95 27.79 -8.82
C GLU A 310 -13.68 28.82 -7.94
N TRP A 311 -14.13 28.42 -6.75
CA TRP A 311 -14.74 29.30 -5.75
C TRP A 311 -13.75 30.36 -5.22
N ALA A 312 -12.53 29.96 -4.86
CA ALA A 312 -11.52 30.88 -4.32
C ALA A 312 -11.23 32.03 -5.29
N VAL A 313 -11.11 31.71 -6.59
CA VAL A 313 -10.95 32.70 -7.66
C VAL A 313 -12.18 33.59 -7.79
N GLN A 314 -13.40 33.03 -7.76
CA GLN A 314 -14.65 33.81 -7.82
C GLN A 314 -14.83 34.77 -6.63
N GLN A 315 -14.35 34.41 -5.44
CA GLN A 315 -14.34 35.28 -4.24
C GLN A 315 -13.26 36.38 -4.25
N GLY A 316 -12.41 36.40 -5.29
CA GLY A 316 -11.35 37.38 -5.47
C GLY A 316 -10.09 37.11 -4.64
N ALA A 317 -9.74 35.85 -4.39
CA ALA A 317 -8.46 35.50 -3.78
C ALA A 317 -7.29 35.95 -4.66
N LYS A 318 -6.35 36.72 -4.09
CA LYS A 318 -5.08 37.09 -4.77
C LYS A 318 -4.07 35.94 -4.70
N VAL A 319 -4.15 35.16 -3.62
CA VAL A 319 -3.31 33.99 -3.35
C VAL A 319 -4.20 32.84 -2.89
N VAL A 320 -3.94 31.61 -3.36
CA VAL A 320 -4.64 30.39 -2.95
C VAL A 320 -3.63 29.42 -2.36
N SER A 321 -3.72 29.16 -1.06
CA SER A 321 -2.89 28.19 -0.34
C SER A 321 -3.54 26.81 -0.39
N MET A 322 -2.87 25.84 -1.02
CA MET A 322 -3.33 24.46 -1.16
C MET A 322 -2.34 23.51 -0.50
N SER A 323 -2.62 23.19 0.76
CA SER A 323 -1.71 22.41 1.62
C SER A 323 -1.99 20.90 1.54
N LEU A 324 -2.48 20.49 0.38
CA LEU A 324 -2.89 19.15 -0.02
C LEU A 324 -2.08 18.73 -1.25
N GLY A 325 -1.94 17.43 -1.44
CA GLY A 325 -1.35 16.85 -2.64
C GLY A 325 -1.68 15.38 -2.77
N GLY A 326 -1.87 14.94 -4.02
CA GLY A 326 -2.03 13.56 -4.44
C GLY A 326 -0.74 13.02 -5.05
N TRP A 327 -0.88 12.22 -6.10
CA TRP A 327 0.20 11.40 -6.64
C TRP A 327 1.15 12.15 -7.58
N PRO A 328 2.40 11.67 -7.74
CA PRO A 328 3.37 12.25 -8.67
C PRO A 328 2.79 12.37 -10.08
N SER A 329 2.99 13.54 -10.70
CA SER A 329 2.34 13.90 -11.95
C SER A 329 3.28 14.72 -12.85
N ASP A 330 3.13 14.55 -14.16
CA ASP A 330 3.79 15.38 -15.19
C ASP A 330 3.12 16.76 -15.34
N GLY A 331 2.03 17.01 -14.61
CA GLY A 331 1.24 18.23 -14.66
C GLY A 331 0.07 18.19 -15.64
N THR A 332 -0.17 17.07 -16.33
CA THR A 332 -1.33 16.87 -17.23
C THR A 332 -2.59 16.36 -16.50
N ASP A 333 -2.49 16.06 -15.20
CA ASP A 333 -3.61 15.60 -14.39
C ASP A 333 -4.70 16.66 -14.17
N PRO A 334 -5.94 16.24 -13.80
CA PRO A 334 -7.07 17.14 -13.62
C PRO A 334 -6.88 18.35 -12.71
N MET A 335 -6.22 18.19 -11.56
CA MET A 335 -6.03 19.29 -10.62
C MET A 335 -4.92 20.24 -11.12
N SER A 336 -3.85 19.69 -11.71
CA SER A 336 -2.77 20.51 -12.25
C SER A 336 -3.23 21.36 -13.42
N GLU A 337 -4.01 20.81 -14.35
CA GLU A 337 -4.59 21.62 -15.44
C GLU A 337 -5.58 22.68 -14.92
N ALA A 338 -6.35 22.36 -13.85
CA ALA A 338 -7.28 23.33 -13.26
C ALA A 338 -6.52 24.54 -12.68
N VAL A 339 -5.44 24.30 -11.93
CA VAL A 339 -4.56 25.36 -11.43
C VAL A 339 -3.94 26.17 -12.57
N ASP A 340 -3.43 25.51 -13.61
CA ASP A 340 -2.81 26.19 -14.75
C ASP A 340 -3.80 27.07 -15.55
N ARG A 341 -5.08 26.65 -15.65
CA ARG A 341 -6.15 27.45 -16.28
C ARG A 341 -6.61 28.61 -15.39
N LEU A 342 -6.81 28.37 -14.09
CA LEU A 342 -7.30 29.37 -13.14
C LEU A 342 -6.26 30.46 -12.85
N SER A 343 -4.98 30.10 -12.74
CA SER A 343 -3.87 31.06 -12.60
C SER A 343 -3.82 32.02 -13.80
N LYS A 344 -3.92 31.48 -15.02
CA LYS A 344 -3.87 32.26 -16.27
C LYS A 344 -5.10 33.14 -16.49
N SER A 345 -6.29 32.71 -16.07
CA SER A 345 -7.54 33.47 -16.30
C SER A 345 -7.82 34.56 -15.25
N SER A 346 -7.31 34.39 -14.02
CA SER A 346 -7.55 35.31 -12.90
C SER A 346 -6.35 36.17 -12.50
N GLY A 347 -5.13 35.70 -12.79
CA GLY A 347 -3.89 36.29 -12.27
C GLY A 347 -3.64 36.03 -10.78
N ALA A 348 -4.42 35.16 -10.12
CA ALA A 348 -4.17 34.70 -8.76
C ALA A 348 -2.94 33.77 -8.70
N LEU A 349 -2.24 33.76 -7.57
CA LEU A 349 -1.13 32.84 -7.32
C LEU A 349 -1.60 31.62 -6.53
N PHE A 350 -1.54 30.43 -7.13
CA PHE A 350 -1.69 29.17 -6.41
C PHE A 350 -0.33 28.77 -5.80
N VAL A 351 -0.33 28.52 -4.49
CA VAL A 351 0.84 28.11 -3.69
C VAL A 351 0.53 26.74 -3.12
N ILE A 352 1.33 25.73 -3.46
CA ILE A 352 0.94 24.31 -3.31
C ILE A 352 2.07 23.49 -2.68
N ALA A 353 1.70 22.52 -1.85
CA ALA A 353 2.65 21.58 -1.25
C ALA A 353 3.35 20.71 -2.31
N ALA A 354 4.64 20.42 -2.13
CA ALA A 354 5.36 19.47 -3.00
C ALA A 354 4.98 18.00 -2.73
N GLY A 355 4.56 17.67 -1.51
CA GLY A 355 4.34 16.30 -1.03
C GLY A 355 5.36 15.87 0.01
N ASN A 356 5.06 14.76 0.70
CA ASN A 356 5.82 14.28 1.87
C ASN A 356 6.47 12.89 1.64
N SER A 357 6.75 12.52 0.38
CA SER A 357 7.25 11.18 0.02
C SER A 357 8.77 11.03 0.04
N GLY A 358 9.53 12.14 0.07
CA GLY A 358 10.97 12.16 0.34
C GLY A 358 11.91 11.55 -0.70
N ALA A 359 11.41 10.96 -1.79
CA ALA A 359 12.24 10.45 -2.89
C ALA A 359 12.33 11.44 -4.06
N GLU A 360 13.09 11.08 -5.10
CA GLU A 360 13.20 11.85 -6.34
C GLU A 360 12.00 11.59 -7.27
N GLU A 361 11.64 12.56 -8.11
CA GLU A 361 10.43 12.55 -8.96
C GLU A 361 9.08 12.41 -8.21
N THR A 362 9.00 12.66 -6.90
CA THR A 362 7.76 12.50 -6.10
C THR A 362 6.92 13.77 -5.88
N VAL A 363 7.08 14.82 -6.70
CA VAL A 363 6.23 16.01 -6.60
C VAL A 363 4.81 15.69 -7.07
N GLY A 364 3.86 15.75 -6.14
CA GLY A 364 2.46 15.39 -6.37
C GLY A 364 1.65 16.46 -7.09
N SER A 365 0.56 16.04 -7.74
CA SER A 365 -0.54 16.94 -8.13
C SER A 365 -1.19 17.59 -6.88
N PRO A 366 -1.66 18.86 -6.91
CA PRO A 366 -1.53 19.84 -8.00
C PRO A 366 -0.19 20.59 -7.97
N GLY A 367 0.74 20.24 -7.08
CA GLY A 367 2.09 20.80 -7.04
C GLY A 367 2.91 20.54 -8.33
N ALA A 368 2.49 19.60 -9.17
CA ALA A 368 3.01 19.39 -10.51
C ALA A 368 2.66 20.52 -11.50
N ALA A 369 1.59 21.30 -11.29
CA ALA A 369 1.13 22.35 -12.20
C ALA A 369 2.20 23.40 -12.54
N SER A 370 2.26 23.86 -13.78
CA SER A 370 3.35 24.72 -14.27
C SER A 370 3.27 26.14 -13.73
N GLU A 371 2.07 26.67 -13.51
CA GLU A 371 1.85 28.00 -12.92
C GLU A 371 1.99 28.00 -11.39
N ALA A 372 1.65 26.89 -10.71
CA ALA A 372 1.73 26.79 -9.25
C ALA A 372 3.12 27.14 -8.71
N LEU A 373 3.20 27.88 -7.60
CA LEU A 373 4.42 28.00 -6.81
C LEU A 373 4.48 26.84 -5.82
N THR A 374 5.27 25.81 -6.15
CA THR A 374 5.31 24.55 -5.40
C THR A 374 6.41 24.59 -4.35
N VAL A 375 6.08 24.11 -3.14
CA VAL A 375 6.85 24.38 -1.92
C VAL A 375 7.34 23.10 -1.25
N GLY A 376 8.66 22.93 -1.19
CA GLY A 376 9.33 21.91 -0.36
C GLY A 376 9.57 22.38 1.08
N ALA A 377 9.96 21.48 1.97
CA ALA A 377 10.12 21.74 3.40
C ALA A 377 11.59 21.79 3.84
N VAL A 378 11.93 22.75 4.71
CA VAL A 378 13.20 22.78 5.48
C VAL A 378 12.94 22.77 6.99
N ASP A 379 13.92 22.32 7.76
CA ASP A 379 13.93 22.50 9.22
C ASP A 379 14.34 23.92 9.63
N ARG A 380 14.36 24.18 10.95
CA ARG A 380 14.80 25.44 11.56
C ARG A 380 16.25 25.85 11.23
N ASP A 381 17.09 24.87 10.91
CA ASP A 381 18.52 25.02 10.63
C ASP A 381 18.79 25.21 9.12
N ASN A 382 17.74 25.15 8.29
CA ASN A 382 17.73 25.22 6.82
C ASN A 382 18.27 23.96 6.11
N SER A 383 18.24 22.82 6.80
CA SER A 383 18.37 21.50 6.17
C SER A 383 17.09 21.16 5.42
N LEU A 384 17.19 20.53 4.24
CA LEU A 384 16.02 19.96 3.58
C LEU A 384 15.40 18.87 4.46
N ALA A 385 14.10 18.93 4.68
CA ALA A 385 13.41 17.89 5.43
C ALA A 385 13.44 16.56 4.65
N ASN A 386 13.78 15.46 5.33
CA ASN A 386 13.97 14.16 4.68
C ASN A 386 12.74 13.68 3.88
N PHE A 387 11.54 13.98 4.38
CA PHE A 387 10.25 13.68 3.74
C PHE A 387 9.89 14.63 2.59
N SER A 388 10.56 15.77 2.40
CA SER A 388 10.16 16.73 1.36
C SER A 388 10.25 16.07 -0.01
N SER A 389 9.12 15.96 -0.72
CA SER A 389 9.10 15.47 -2.10
C SER A 389 10.00 16.32 -2.99
N ARG A 390 10.66 15.65 -3.94
CA ARG A 390 11.70 16.23 -4.80
C ARG A 390 11.33 16.00 -6.25
N GLY A 391 11.80 16.88 -7.12
CA GLY A 391 11.71 16.70 -8.56
C GLY A 391 12.85 15.82 -9.11
N PRO A 392 13.23 16.03 -10.38
CA PRO A 392 12.50 16.80 -11.39
C PRO A 392 11.03 16.34 -11.52
N ARG A 393 10.14 17.15 -12.10
CA ARG A 393 8.74 16.74 -12.33
C ARG A 393 8.72 15.44 -13.15
N VAL A 394 7.92 14.46 -12.71
CA VAL A 394 7.98 13.10 -13.26
C VAL A 394 7.65 13.09 -14.74
N GLY A 395 8.40 12.26 -15.49
CA GLY A 395 8.31 12.21 -16.95
C GLY A 395 9.05 13.37 -17.63
N ASP A 396 8.50 14.58 -17.58
CA ASP A 396 8.92 15.70 -18.42
C ASP A 396 10.12 16.52 -17.90
N GLY A 397 10.51 16.31 -16.64
CA GLY A 397 11.70 16.90 -16.04
C GLY A 397 11.61 18.39 -15.69
N ALA A 398 10.42 19.00 -15.65
CA ALA A 398 10.28 20.40 -15.24
C ALA A 398 10.78 20.65 -13.80
N LEU A 399 11.26 21.87 -13.50
CA LEU A 399 11.75 22.15 -12.15
C LEU A 399 10.59 22.27 -11.15
N LYS A 400 10.55 21.32 -10.21
CA LYS A 400 9.71 21.33 -9.01
C LYS A 400 10.51 20.72 -7.83
N PRO A 401 10.25 21.12 -6.58
CA PRO A 401 9.55 22.35 -6.19
C PRO A 401 10.31 23.61 -6.67
N GLU A 402 9.66 24.76 -6.77
CA GLU A 402 10.36 26.02 -7.13
C GLU A 402 11.06 26.66 -5.93
N VAL A 403 10.56 26.46 -4.72
CA VAL A 403 11.13 27.00 -3.48
C VAL A 403 10.99 26.02 -2.33
N THR A 404 11.73 26.27 -1.25
CA THR A 404 11.42 25.72 0.06
C THR A 404 10.90 26.79 1.01
N ALA A 405 10.17 26.34 2.02
CA ALA A 405 9.87 27.11 3.20
C ALA A 405 9.91 26.21 4.43
N PRO A 406 9.92 26.78 5.65
CA PRO A 406 10.11 25.98 6.84
C PRO A 406 8.91 25.06 7.17
N GLY A 407 9.18 23.87 7.71
CA GLY A 407 8.24 22.75 7.82
C GLY A 407 8.47 21.73 8.97
N VAL A 408 9.20 22.10 10.04
CA VAL A 408 9.54 21.21 11.21
C VAL A 408 9.58 22.01 12.57
N GLU A 409 8.67 21.79 13.56
CA GLU A 409 8.45 22.37 14.93
C GLU A 409 7.53 23.66 15.26
N ILE A 410 6.55 24.18 14.47
CA ILE A 410 5.69 25.33 14.92
C ILE A 410 4.45 24.88 15.68
N ALA A 411 4.41 25.49 16.85
CA ALA A 411 3.18 25.93 17.43
C ALA A 411 2.41 26.97 16.57
N ALA A 412 1.40 26.51 15.82
CA ALA A 412 0.28 27.31 15.31
C ALA A 412 -1.06 26.66 15.72
N ALA A 413 -2.19 27.22 15.30
CA ALA A 413 -3.50 27.00 15.91
C ALA A 413 -3.96 25.53 15.86
N ARG A 414 -4.54 25.06 16.96
CA ARG A 414 -5.17 23.74 17.09
C ARG A 414 -6.68 23.90 17.21
N ALA A 415 -7.44 23.22 16.36
CA ALA A 415 -8.89 23.13 16.48
C ALA A 415 -9.32 22.46 17.80
N ALA A 416 -10.43 22.93 18.38
CA ALA A 416 -10.97 22.35 19.61
C ALA A 416 -11.28 20.85 19.44
N GLY A 417 -10.69 20.02 20.31
CA GLY A 417 -10.95 18.57 20.38
C GLY A 417 -10.06 17.68 19.52
N THR A 418 -9.20 18.20 18.64
CA THR A 418 -8.42 17.37 17.71
C THR A 418 -7.15 16.80 18.33
N GLU A 419 -6.79 15.54 18.02
CA GLU A 419 -5.56 14.88 18.50
C GLU A 419 -4.39 14.97 17.50
N GLN A 420 -4.53 15.71 16.38
CA GLN A 420 -3.49 15.78 15.36
C GLN A 420 -2.23 16.51 15.88
N GLY A 421 -1.10 15.79 15.89
CA GLY A 421 0.22 16.31 16.24
C GLY A 421 0.62 16.27 17.71
N HIS A 422 1.82 16.76 17.97
CA HIS A 422 2.35 17.08 19.30
C HIS A 422 1.58 18.28 19.86
N ILE A 423 0.53 18.00 20.62
CA ILE A 423 -0.31 19.01 21.28
C ILE A 423 0.53 19.84 22.26
N LEU A 424 0.58 21.15 22.04
CA LEU A 424 1.33 22.11 22.86
C LEU A 424 0.45 22.86 23.87
N GLY A 425 -0.84 22.52 23.93
CA GLY A 425 -1.83 23.07 24.85
C GLY A 425 -3.25 23.03 24.29
N GLN A 426 -4.14 23.83 24.86
CA GLN A 426 -5.52 23.96 24.37
C GLN A 426 -5.58 24.48 22.93
N TYR A 427 -4.83 25.55 22.64
CA TYR A 427 -4.96 26.32 21.40
C TYR A 427 -3.89 26.07 20.34
N TYR A 428 -2.87 25.23 20.58
CA TYR A 428 -1.71 25.06 19.70
C TYR A 428 -1.21 23.61 19.60
N THR A 429 -0.72 23.20 18.43
CA THR A 429 -0.15 21.86 18.12
C THR A 429 1.01 21.95 17.10
N ALA A 430 1.76 20.86 16.91
CA ALA A 430 2.95 20.73 16.04
C ALA A 430 2.99 19.34 15.33
N MET A 431 3.44 19.24 14.06
CA MET A 431 3.62 17.98 13.29
C MET A 431 4.87 18.11 12.39
N SER A 432 4.87 17.72 11.10
CA SER A 432 5.95 18.03 10.11
C SER A 432 5.52 17.68 8.67
N GLY A 433 5.90 18.49 7.67
CA GLY A 433 5.41 18.34 6.28
C GLY A 433 5.72 19.53 5.35
N THR A 434 5.36 19.38 4.07
CA THR A 434 5.33 20.46 3.07
C THR A 434 4.03 21.26 3.12
N SER A 435 2.98 20.69 3.72
CA SER A 435 1.68 21.33 3.89
C SER A 435 1.75 22.62 4.70
N MET A 436 2.73 22.82 5.60
CA MET A 436 2.91 24.12 6.26
C MET A 436 4.08 24.95 5.75
N ALA A 437 5.00 24.38 4.98
CA ALA A 437 5.88 25.20 4.14
C ALA A 437 5.02 26.06 3.16
N THR A 438 3.96 25.48 2.62
CA THR A 438 2.99 26.12 1.71
C THR A 438 2.39 27.44 2.23
N PRO A 439 1.68 27.51 3.37
CA PRO A 439 1.10 28.75 3.91
C PRO A 439 2.15 29.79 4.35
N HIS A 440 3.42 29.42 4.58
CA HIS A 440 4.50 30.41 4.73
C HIS A 440 4.71 31.19 3.44
N VAL A 441 4.75 30.49 2.32
CA VAL A 441 4.90 31.10 0.99
C VAL A 441 3.62 31.84 0.59
N ALA A 442 2.44 31.35 0.97
CA ALA A 442 1.17 32.06 0.72
C ALA A 442 1.08 33.39 1.49
N GLY A 443 1.43 33.41 2.78
CA GLY A 443 1.50 34.65 3.55
C GLY A 443 2.62 35.59 3.08
N ALA A 444 3.76 35.05 2.62
CA ALA A 444 4.81 35.84 1.99
C ALA A 444 4.31 36.52 0.68
N ALA A 445 3.57 35.78 -0.15
CA ALA A 445 2.93 36.31 -1.35
C ALA A 445 1.88 37.40 -1.02
N ALA A 446 1.15 37.26 0.09
CA ALA A 446 0.19 38.27 0.55
C ALA A 446 0.88 39.57 1.00
N ILE A 447 2.00 39.48 1.74
CA ILE A 447 2.84 40.64 2.08
C ILE A 447 3.36 41.35 0.81
N LEU A 448 3.84 40.59 -0.17
CA LEU A 448 4.29 41.15 -1.45
C LEU A 448 3.14 41.79 -2.25
N ALA A 449 1.94 41.20 -2.23
CA ALA A 449 0.77 41.75 -2.91
C ALA A 449 0.21 43.02 -2.23
N GLN A 450 0.42 43.19 -0.92
CA GLN A 450 0.14 44.47 -0.24
C GLN A 450 1.14 45.55 -0.65
N ARG A 451 2.41 45.18 -0.82
CA ARG A 451 3.49 46.09 -1.26
C ARG A 451 3.35 46.49 -2.73
N HIS A 452 3.02 45.54 -3.60
CA HIS A 452 2.86 45.70 -5.05
C HIS A 452 1.50 45.16 -5.52
N PRO A 453 0.40 45.91 -5.33
CA PRO A 453 -0.96 45.46 -5.66
C PRO A 453 -1.18 45.20 -7.15
N ASP A 454 -0.39 45.85 -8.01
CA ASP A 454 -0.37 45.72 -9.47
C ASP A 454 0.29 44.42 -9.96
N TRP A 455 1.08 43.72 -9.12
CA TRP A 455 1.76 42.49 -9.55
C TRP A 455 0.78 41.33 -9.75
N THR A 456 1.00 40.56 -10.82
CA THR A 456 0.27 39.32 -11.11
C THR A 456 0.84 38.13 -10.34
N GLY A 457 0.09 37.02 -10.28
CA GLY A 457 0.56 35.76 -9.69
C GLY A 457 1.93 35.30 -10.20
N PRO A 458 2.20 35.28 -11.52
CA PRO A 458 3.52 35.02 -12.07
C PRO A 458 4.63 35.97 -11.58
N GLN A 459 4.33 37.26 -11.37
CA GLN A 459 5.31 38.23 -10.84
C GLN A 459 5.59 38.00 -9.34
N LEU A 460 4.57 37.66 -8.55
CA LEU A 460 4.71 37.24 -7.15
C LEU A 460 5.54 35.94 -7.05
N LYS A 461 5.27 34.96 -7.93
CA LYS A 461 6.04 33.72 -8.08
C LYS A 461 7.50 34.00 -8.44
N ALA A 462 7.75 34.83 -9.44
CA ALA A 462 9.10 35.20 -9.87
C ALA A 462 9.87 35.96 -8.78
N ALA A 463 9.24 36.87 -8.03
CA ALA A 463 9.89 37.60 -6.94
C ALA A 463 10.30 36.67 -5.78
N LEU A 464 9.38 35.84 -5.29
CA LEU A 464 9.64 34.90 -4.18
C LEU A 464 10.70 33.85 -4.55
N ALA A 465 10.63 33.30 -5.76
CA ALA A 465 11.54 32.24 -6.19
C ALA A 465 12.93 32.80 -6.55
N SER A 466 13.02 33.92 -7.28
CA SER A 466 14.31 34.43 -7.75
C SER A 466 15.18 35.04 -6.67
N THR A 467 14.60 35.43 -5.53
CA THR A 467 15.30 36.00 -4.37
C THR A 467 15.49 35.01 -3.22
N ALA A 468 15.07 33.75 -3.41
CA ALA A 468 15.23 32.67 -2.43
C ALA A 468 16.71 32.37 -2.12
N VAL A 469 16.97 31.95 -0.89
CA VAL A 469 18.31 31.71 -0.34
C VAL A 469 18.61 30.20 -0.41
N PRO A 470 19.53 29.74 -1.29
CA PRO A 470 19.87 28.33 -1.37
C PRO A 470 20.65 27.84 -0.15
N SER A 471 20.32 26.64 0.31
CA SER A 471 21.17 25.83 1.18
C SER A 471 22.29 25.20 0.35
N ALA A 472 23.50 25.07 0.92
CA ALA A 472 24.63 24.45 0.23
C ALA A 472 24.58 22.90 0.23
N GLY A 473 23.68 22.30 1.01
CA GLY A 473 23.60 20.85 1.22
C GLY A 473 22.51 20.10 0.44
N ALA A 474 21.81 20.76 -0.49
CA ALA A 474 20.70 20.17 -1.27
C ALA A 474 20.81 20.56 -2.75
N ARG A 475 20.40 19.66 -3.66
CA ARG A 475 20.39 19.94 -5.11
C ARG A 475 19.15 20.75 -5.54
N THR A 476 19.19 21.34 -6.74
CA THR A 476 18.14 22.22 -7.26
C THR A 476 16.78 21.52 -7.44
N ASP A 477 16.79 20.26 -7.89
CA ASP A 477 15.62 19.36 -7.94
C ASP A 477 15.00 19.08 -6.56
N GLN A 478 15.73 19.30 -5.46
CA GLN A 478 15.28 18.99 -4.11
C GLN A 478 14.81 20.23 -3.33
N GLN A 479 15.50 21.37 -3.48
CA GLN A 479 15.18 22.63 -2.77
C GLN A 479 14.60 23.74 -3.65
N GLY A 480 14.49 23.51 -4.97
CA GLY A 480 14.20 24.55 -5.95
C GLY A 480 15.28 25.64 -5.97
N LEU A 481 14.84 26.89 -5.97
CA LEU A 481 15.72 28.06 -5.90
C LEU A 481 16.22 28.37 -4.49
N GLY A 482 15.77 27.63 -3.47
CA GLY A 482 16.17 27.78 -2.07
C GLY A 482 15.00 28.16 -1.16
N ARG A 483 15.32 28.52 0.09
CA ARG A 483 14.31 28.94 1.07
C ARG A 483 13.87 30.38 0.79
N ILE A 484 12.57 30.66 0.78
CA ILE A 484 12.07 32.03 0.61
C ILE A 484 12.64 33.00 1.67
N ASP A 485 12.77 34.27 1.28
CA ASP A 485 13.21 35.37 2.13
C ASP A 485 12.40 36.64 1.80
N ILE A 486 11.47 37.01 2.70
CA ILE A 486 10.57 38.14 2.49
C ILE A 486 11.34 39.47 2.34
N PRO A 487 12.37 39.79 3.16
CA PRO A 487 13.15 41.01 2.99
C PRO A 487 13.78 41.18 1.61
N ASN A 488 14.35 40.12 1.00
CA ASN A 488 14.89 40.19 -0.35
C ASN A 488 13.78 40.26 -1.43
N ALA A 489 12.65 39.57 -1.20
CA ALA A 489 11.53 39.50 -2.15
C ALA A 489 10.62 40.75 -2.15
N LEU A 490 10.68 41.59 -1.10
CA LEU A 490 9.77 42.73 -0.91
C LEU A 490 10.03 43.90 -1.88
N ASP A 491 11.29 44.21 -2.20
CA ASP A 491 11.66 45.28 -3.15
C ASP A 491 12.87 44.87 -4.03
N PRO A 492 12.71 43.86 -4.90
CA PRO A 492 13.78 43.38 -5.77
C PRO A 492 14.14 44.44 -6.82
N LYS A 493 15.38 44.93 -6.76
CA LYS A 493 15.93 45.92 -7.72
C LYS A 493 15.90 45.44 -9.17
N VAL A 494 15.98 44.11 -9.37
CA VAL A 494 15.76 43.46 -10.65
C VAL A 494 14.78 42.31 -10.43
N LEU A 495 13.77 42.21 -11.30
CA LEU A 495 12.75 41.16 -11.29
C LEU A 495 12.78 40.42 -12.65
N PRO A 496 13.05 39.10 -12.69
CA PRO A 496 12.80 38.31 -13.90
C PRO A 496 11.30 38.21 -14.19
N ASP A 497 10.94 38.06 -15.45
CA ASP A 497 9.57 37.85 -15.93
C ASP A 497 9.01 36.45 -15.63
N THR A 498 9.89 35.48 -15.36
CA THR A 498 9.53 34.12 -14.93
C THR A 498 10.41 33.60 -13.79
N ALA A 499 9.84 32.73 -12.96
CA ALA A 499 10.60 31.93 -12.01
C ALA A 499 11.40 30.80 -12.69
N ASN A 500 10.89 30.21 -13.78
CA ASN A 500 11.42 29.00 -14.42
C ASN A 500 11.51 29.12 -15.95
N LEU A 501 12.51 28.48 -16.55
CA LEU A 501 12.59 28.17 -17.98
C LEU A 501 12.48 26.64 -18.17
N PHE A 502 11.35 26.20 -18.70
CA PHE A 502 11.12 24.79 -19.05
C PHE A 502 11.41 24.54 -20.53
N PHE A 503 12.22 23.53 -20.86
CA PHE A 503 12.57 23.24 -22.26
C PHE A 503 11.70 22.14 -22.90
N GLY A 504 11.02 21.30 -22.11
CA GLY A 504 10.27 20.13 -22.57
C GLY A 504 10.95 18.81 -22.19
N ASP A 505 10.34 17.68 -22.55
CA ASP A 505 11.13 16.52 -22.97
C ASP A 505 11.71 16.81 -24.36
N LEU A 506 12.99 16.52 -24.52
CA LEU A 506 13.78 16.73 -25.73
C LEU A 506 14.34 15.41 -26.26
N SER A 507 13.54 14.35 -26.16
CA SER A 507 13.71 13.11 -26.90
C SER A 507 13.60 13.32 -28.43
N TRP A 508 14.29 12.51 -29.22
CA TRP A 508 14.16 12.54 -30.69
C TRP A 508 14.41 11.17 -31.32
N THR A 509 13.84 10.95 -32.51
CA THR A 509 14.14 9.78 -33.36
C THR A 509 15.08 10.15 -34.51
N GLY A 510 15.86 9.18 -34.99
CA GLY A 510 16.81 9.37 -36.10
C GLY A 510 18.26 9.67 -35.68
N PRO A 511 19.20 9.73 -36.65
CA PRO A 511 20.64 9.63 -36.39
C PRO A 511 21.33 10.94 -35.99
N THR A 512 20.67 12.09 -36.14
CA THR A 512 21.24 13.43 -35.88
C THR A 512 20.46 14.12 -34.77
N ALA A 513 21.16 14.71 -33.80
CA ALA A 513 20.53 15.54 -32.77
C ALA A 513 19.79 16.76 -33.40
N PRO A 514 18.65 17.20 -32.82
CA PRO A 514 17.97 18.43 -33.23
C PRO A 514 18.85 19.68 -33.06
N ALA A 515 18.44 20.77 -33.71
CA ALA A 515 19.08 22.07 -33.51
C ALA A 515 18.97 22.53 -32.04
N PRO A 516 19.97 23.28 -31.50
CA PRO A 516 19.96 23.73 -30.12
C PRO A 516 18.69 24.49 -29.72
N VAL A 517 18.11 24.12 -28.58
CA VAL A 517 16.83 24.66 -28.11
C VAL A 517 17.06 25.91 -27.27
N THR A 518 16.33 26.99 -27.57
CA THR A 518 16.48 28.27 -26.87
C THR A 518 15.28 28.60 -25.98
N ARG A 519 15.56 29.31 -24.89
CA ARG A 519 14.58 29.95 -24.00
C ARG A 519 15.10 31.33 -23.60
N THR A 520 14.21 32.31 -23.49
CA THR A 520 14.58 33.70 -23.14
C THR A 520 13.92 34.08 -21.82
N VAL A 521 14.66 34.80 -20.98
CA VAL A 521 14.17 35.50 -19.79
C VAL A 521 14.31 37.01 -20.02
N ALA A 522 13.37 37.79 -19.52
CA ALA A 522 13.46 39.24 -19.45
C ALA A 522 13.62 39.71 -18.00
N TYR A 523 14.54 40.64 -17.78
CA TYR A 523 14.82 41.23 -16.48
C TYR A 523 14.37 42.69 -16.47
N ARG A 524 13.40 43.04 -15.62
CA ARG A 524 12.98 44.42 -15.36
C ARG A 524 13.85 45.03 -14.26
N ASN A 525 14.44 46.20 -14.52
CA ASN A 525 15.17 46.98 -13.52
C ASN A 525 14.21 47.94 -12.81
N ASN A 526 13.83 47.61 -11.59
CA ASN A 526 12.92 48.41 -10.75
C ASN A 526 13.62 49.60 -10.08
N SER A 527 14.93 49.77 -10.26
CA SER A 527 15.71 50.86 -9.63
C SER A 527 15.84 52.10 -10.51
N ASN A 528 16.13 53.24 -9.87
CA ASN A 528 16.31 54.55 -10.51
C ASN A 528 17.71 54.76 -11.14
N ARG A 529 18.49 53.70 -11.34
CA ARG A 529 19.83 53.72 -11.98
C ARG A 529 19.99 52.52 -12.91
N PRO A 530 20.83 52.58 -13.95
CA PRO A 530 21.16 51.39 -14.73
C PRO A 530 21.77 50.28 -13.86
N VAL A 531 21.40 49.03 -14.13
CA VAL A 531 21.94 47.84 -13.45
C VAL A 531 22.61 46.95 -14.49
N THR A 532 23.86 46.56 -14.22
CA THR A 532 24.59 45.56 -14.99
C THR A 532 24.53 44.21 -14.30
N LEU A 533 23.89 43.25 -14.96
CA LEU A 533 23.88 41.84 -14.59
C LEU A 533 25.08 41.13 -15.21
N THR A 534 25.72 40.24 -14.45
CA THR A 534 26.60 39.19 -14.98
C THR A 534 25.86 37.87 -14.89
N LEU A 535 25.73 37.15 -16.01
CA LEU A 535 24.90 35.96 -16.14
C LEU A 535 25.76 34.70 -16.23
N SER A 536 25.37 33.66 -15.50
CA SER A 536 25.97 32.32 -15.54
C SER A 536 24.86 31.28 -15.48
N VAL A 537 24.95 30.22 -16.29
CA VAL A 537 23.93 29.16 -16.38
C VAL A 537 24.57 27.81 -16.07
N ASP A 538 23.85 26.97 -15.34
CA ASP A 538 24.26 25.60 -14.97
C ASP A 538 23.00 24.72 -14.79
N ALA A 539 23.10 23.43 -15.12
CA ALA A 539 22.10 22.42 -14.76
C ALA A 539 22.73 21.03 -14.70
N GLN A 540 22.31 20.24 -13.72
CA GLN A 540 22.83 18.91 -13.47
C GLN A 540 21.71 17.89 -13.32
N SER A 541 22.02 16.62 -13.60
CA SER A 541 21.14 15.48 -13.28
C SER A 541 21.31 15.06 -11.80
N PRO A 542 20.39 14.27 -11.23
CA PRO A 542 20.55 13.71 -9.88
C PRO A 542 21.84 12.88 -9.70
N ALA A 543 22.41 12.36 -10.80
CA ALA A 543 23.68 11.63 -10.85
C ALA A 543 24.93 12.52 -11.03
N GLY A 544 24.78 13.85 -11.06
CA GLY A 544 25.89 14.81 -11.18
C GLY A 544 26.42 15.01 -12.60
N VAL A 545 25.63 14.69 -13.64
CA VAL A 545 26.01 14.95 -15.04
C VAL A 545 25.62 16.37 -15.42
N GLU A 546 26.53 17.15 -16.01
CA GLU A 546 26.30 18.53 -16.46
C GLU A 546 25.63 18.60 -17.84
N ALA A 547 24.76 19.60 -18.06
CA ALA A 547 24.09 19.85 -19.35
C ALA A 547 24.88 20.80 -20.27
N GLY A 548 24.69 20.66 -21.58
CA GLY A 548 25.28 21.51 -22.63
C GLY A 548 24.66 22.90 -22.74
N LEU A 549 24.61 23.67 -21.65
CA LEU A 549 23.94 24.98 -21.56
C LEU A 549 24.91 26.15 -21.80
N THR A 550 24.39 27.21 -22.43
CA THR A 550 25.07 28.52 -22.57
C THR A 550 24.07 29.67 -22.41
N VAL A 551 24.53 30.87 -22.07
CA VAL A 551 23.69 32.07 -21.95
C VAL A 551 24.30 33.26 -22.68
N SER A 552 23.47 34.01 -23.41
CA SER A 552 23.88 35.21 -24.15
C SER A 552 22.88 36.38 -23.97
N PRO A 553 23.33 37.61 -23.72
CA PRO A 553 24.72 38.00 -23.46
C PRO A 553 25.15 37.67 -22.02
N ALA A 554 26.38 37.18 -21.81
CA ALA A 554 26.90 36.87 -20.48
C ALA A 554 27.04 38.11 -19.55
N ARG A 555 26.93 39.32 -20.09
CA ARG A 555 26.78 40.57 -19.34
C ARG A 555 25.69 41.41 -20.00
N LEU A 556 24.68 41.79 -19.23
CA LEU A 556 23.49 42.53 -19.67
C LEU A 556 23.36 43.82 -18.84
N THR A 557 23.27 44.98 -19.49
CA THR A 557 23.04 46.25 -18.79
C THR A 557 21.65 46.78 -19.12
N ILE A 558 20.86 47.03 -18.08
CA ILE A 558 19.44 47.38 -18.17
C ILE A 558 19.29 48.83 -17.67
N PRO A 559 18.68 49.75 -18.44
CA PRO A 559 18.47 51.14 -18.01
C PRO A 559 17.52 51.21 -16.81
N ALA A 560 17.52 52.34 -16.11
CA ALA A 560 16.61 52.59 -14.98
C ALA A 560 15.14 52.45 -15.42
N GLY A 561 14.32 51.70 -14.67
CA GLY A 561 12.92 51.44 -14.99
C GLY A 561 12.66 50.54 -16.21
N GLY A 562 13.68 50.19 -16.98
CA GLY A 562 13.55 49.45 -18.24
C GLY A 562 13.70 47.93 -18.10
N THR A 563 13.63 47.24 -19.25
CA THR A 563 13.76 45.78 -19.35
C THR A 563 14.88 45.43 -20.32
N GLY A 564 15.61 44.35 -20.02
CA GLY A 564 16.55 43.73 -20.95
C GLY A 564 16.51 42.21 -20.84
N SER A 565 16.82 41.49 -21.92
CA SER A 565 16.64 40.04 -21.99
C SER A 565 17.94 39.28 -22.22
N ALA A 566 17.94 38.01 -21.85
CA ALA A 566 19.01 37.06 -22.15
C ALA A 566 18.41 35.72 -22.59
N THR A 567 19.09 35.07 -23.53
CA THR A 567 18.69 33.77 -24.07
C THR A 567 19.62 32.69 -23.54
N VAL A 568 19.04 31.64 -22.97
CA VAL A 568 19.70 30.38 -22.64
C VAL A 568 19.53 29.44 -23.84
N THR A 569 20.63 28.79 -24.25
CA THR A 569 20.68 27.83 -25.34
C THR A 569 21.15 26.48 -24.80
N LEU A 570 20.34 25.43 -25.02
CA LEU A 570 20.64 24.04 -24.69
C LEU A 570 21.09 23.31 -25.96
N ASP A 571 22.32 22.82 -25.96
CA ASP A 571 22.90 22.03 -27.03
C ASP A 571 22.70 20.53 -26.77
N LEU A 572 21.73 19.94 -27.47
CA LEU A 572 21.39 18.52 -27.36
C LEU A 572 22.51 17.59 -27.87
N ALA A 573 23.41 18.08 -28.73
CA ALA A 573 24.58 17.29 -29.16
C ALA A 573 25.71 17.27 -28.11
N LYS A 574 25.61 18.09 -27.04
CA LYS A 574 26.54 18.12 -25.90
C LYS A 574 25.91 17.64 -24.58
N THR A 575 24.65 17.25 -24.57
CA THR A 575 23.90 16.88 -23.36
C THR A 575 23.64 15.38 -23.34
N GLN A 576 23.97 14.71 -22.24
CA GLN A 576 23.77 13.26 -22.09
C GLN A 576 22.32 12.93 -21.71
N SER A 577 21.91 11.67 -21.91
CA SER A 577 20.55 11.21 -21.58
C SER A 577 20.27 11.25 -20.07
N ALA A 578 19.48 12.23 -19.60
CA ALA A 578 19.03 12.36 -18.20
C ALA A 578 17.89 13.40 -18.06
N LYS A 579 17.26 13.42 -16.87
CA LYS A 579 16.42 14.53 -16.40
C LYS A 579 17.31 15.52 -15.63
N TYR A 580 17.20 16.82 -15.92
CA TYR A 580 18.09 17.86 -15.39
C TYR A 580 17.33 18.90 -14.58
N SER A 581 17.99 19.47 -13.57
CA SER A 581 17.52 20.65 -12.85
C SER A 581 18.67 21.60 -12.57
N GLY A 582 18.41 22.90 -12.67
CA GLY A 582 19.48 23.89 -12.70
C GLY A 582 19.02 25.33 -12.51
N VAL A 583 19.95 26.27 -12.66
CA VAL A 583 19.69 27.69 -12.55
C VAL A 583 20.43 28.54 -13.58
N LEU A 584 19.71 29.48 -14.17
CA LEU A 584 20.29 30.72 -14.65
C LEU A 584 20.45 31.67 -13.45
N THR A 585 21.67 32.16 -13.23
CA THR A 585 22.01 33.05 -12.12
C THR A 585 22.44 34.41 -12.66
N ALA A 586 21.75 35.47 -12.25
CA ALA A 586 22.00 36.86 -12.62
C ALA A 586 22.53 37.66 -11.42
N ARG A 587 23.81 38.05 -11.43
CA ARG A 587 24.44 38.78 -10.32
C ARG A 587 24.51 40.28 -10.60
N ALA A 588 23.98 41.07 -9.66
CA ALA A 588 24.02 42.53 -9.60
C ALA A 588 24.89 42.98 -8.42
N GLY A 589 26.22 42.99 -8.60
CA GLY A 589 27.16 43.18 -7.50
C GLY A 589 27.10 41.99 -6.54
N ALA A 590 26.80 42.24 -5.26
CA ALA A 590 26.64 41.19 -4.25
C ALA A 590 25.25 40.50 -4.26
N THR A 591 24.24 41.11 -4.90
CA THR A 591 22.89 40.52 -4.99
C THR A 591 22.82 39.53 -6.15
N SER A 592 22.14 38.40 -5.95
CA SER A 592 21.97 37.34 -6.94
C SER A 592 20.48 37.06 -7.14
N TYR A 593 20.04 37.03 -8.39
CA TYR A 593 18.69 36.63 -8.79
C TYR A 593 18.78 35.29 -9.54
N ARG A 594 17.97 34.30 -9.16
CA ARG A 594 17.96 32.97 -9.78
C ARG A 594 16.71 32.79 -10.67
N THR A 595 16.84 32.06 -11.76
CA THR A 595 15.73 31.57 -12.58
C THR A 595 15.95 30.07 -12.78
N GLY A 596 14.98 29.26 -12.42
CA GLY A 596 15.05 27.80 -12.47
C GLY A 596 15.11 27.26 -13.89
N LEU A 597 15.73 26.10 -14.05
CA LEU A 597 15.81 25.34 -15.30
C LEU A 597 15.35 23.92 -15.02
N GLY A 598 14.52 23.36 -15.90
CA GLY A 598 14.15 21.96 -15.87
C GLY A 598 13.87 21.44 -17.28
N PHE A 599 14.25 20.19 -17.55
CA PHE A 599 13.96 19.46 -18.78
C PHE A 599 14.32 17.98 -18.64
N ALA A 600 13.61 17.12 -19.35
CA ALA A 600 14.10 15.81 -19.73
C ALA A 600 14.88 15.95 -21.05
N ALA A 601 16.08 15.39 -21.10
CA ALA A 601 16.77 15.13 -22.35
C ALA A 601 16.97 13.62 -22.44
N ALA A 602 16.00 12.90 -23.02
CA ALA A 602 16.13 11.46 -23.20
C ALA A 602 17.22 11.07 -24.23
N GLY A 603 17.64 12.01 -25.07
CA GLY A 603 18.60 11.80 -26.15
C GLY A 603 17.94 11.18 -27.38
N ARG A 604 18.74 10.50 -28.20
CA ARG A 604 18.22 9.66 -29.29
C ARG A 604 17.44 8.48 -28.70
N LEU A 605 16.17 8.40 -29.09
CA LEU A 605 15.35 7.19 -28.99
C LEU A 605 15.75 6.19 -30.09
N ASN A 606 15.77 4.92 -29.71
CA ASN A 606 16.07 3.77 -30.53
C ASN A 606 14.83 2.90 -30.65
N GLN A 607 14.48 2.50 -31.88
CA GLN A 607 13.32 1.64 -32.11
C GLN A 607 13.67 0.19 -31.78
N VAL A 608 13.21 -0.30 -30.63
CA VAL A 608 13.47 -1.66 -30.14
C VAL A 608 12.26 -2.53 -30.36
N THR A 609 12.39 -3.52 -31.24
CA THR A 609 11.39 -4.57 -31.45
C THR A 609 11.76 -5.80 -30.64
N VAL A 610 10.83 -6.36 -29.88
CA VAL A 610 11.00 -7.64 -29.18
C VAL A 610 9.94 -8.62 -29.65
N LYS A 611 10.38 -9.83 -30.01
CA LYS A 611 9.54 -10.93 -30.48
C LYS A 611 9.71 -12.14 -29.57
N ALA A 612 8.63 -12.87 -29.34
CA ALA A 612 8.65 -14.13 -28.60
C ALA A 612 7.94 -15.24 -29.37
N ILE A 613 8.57 -16.42 -29.43
CA ILE A 613 8.01 -17.65 -30.00
C ILE A 613 7.62 -18.56 -28.84
N GLY A 614 6.38 -19.06 -28.84
CA GLY A 614 5.84 -20.00 -27.86
C GLY A 614 6.46 -21.39 -27.95
N ARG A 615 6.18 -22.24 -26.95
CA ARG A 615 6.74 -23.61 -26.89
C ARG A 615 6.13 -24.57 -27.91
N ASP A 616 4.97 -24.22 -28.44
CA ASP A 616 4.31 -24.81 -29.61
C ASP A 616 4.98 -24.44 -30.95
N GLY A 617 5.79 -23.37 -30.97
CA GLY A 617 6.39 -22.81 -32.18
C GLY A 617 5.54 -21.73 -32.88
N LEU A 618 4.40 -21.33 -32.29
CA LEU A 618 3.60 -20.18 -32.74
C LEU A 618 4.12 -18.89 -32.09
N PRO A 619 3.65 -17.69 -32.50
CA PRO A 619 3.98 -16.46 -31.78
C PRO A 619 3.40 -16.47 -30.36
N ALA A 620 4.15 -15.98 -29.38
CA ALA A 620 3.71 -15.91 -27.99
C ALA A 620 2.74 -14.72 -27.79
N THR A 621 1.46 -14.98 -27.98
CA THR A 621 0.36 -13.99 -27.85
C THR A 621 -0.22 -13.94 -26.44
N THR A 622 -1.20 -13.06 -26.20
CA THR A 622 -1.99 -13.00 -24.96
C THR A 622 -3.08 -14.06 -24.84
N LYS A 623 -3.31 -14.89 -25.88
CA LYS A 623 -4.46 -15.81 -25.97
C LYS A 623 -4.54 -16.84 -24.85
N ALA A 624 -3.38 -17.29 -24.35
CA ALA A 624 -3.25 -18.30 -23.30
C ALA A 624 -2.89 -17.73 -21.91
N GLY A 625 -3.05 -16.40 -21.74
CA GLY A 625 -2.46 -15.64 -20.64
C GLY A 625 -1.43 -14.62 -21.15
N ALA A 626 -1.09 -13.65 -20.32
CA ALA A 626 -0.48 -12.40 -20.75
C ALA A 626 1.03 -12.47 -21.07
N SER A 627 1.38 -13.10 -22.19
CA SER A 627 2.74 -13.01 -22.77
C SER A 627 3.11 -11.56 -23.09
N GLY A 628 4.34 -11.15 -22.79
CA GLY A 628 4.78 -9.78 -22.95
C GLY A 628 6.26 -9.53 -22.68
N VAL A 629 6.66 -8.28 -22.80
CA VAL A 629 8.04 -7.80 -22.62
C VAL A 629 8.11 -6.64 -21.62
N GLN A 630 9.24 -6.55 -20.93
CA GLN A 630 9.59 -5.54 -19.94
C GLN A 630 10.98 -5.01 -20.24
N LEU A 631 11.07 -3.72 -20.60
CA LEU A 631 12.33 -2.99 -20.74
C LEU A 631 12.47 -2.09 -19.52
N TRP A 632 13.47 -2.36 -18.68
CA TRP A 632 13.85 -1.49 -17.56
C TRP A 632 15.17 -0.80 -17.88
N ASN A 633 15.17 0.53 -17.97
CA ASN A 633 16.39 1.32 -18.11
C ASN A 633 17.11 1.33 -16.76
N GLN A 634 18.32 0.79 -16.71
CA GLN A 634 19.12 0.71 -15.49
C GLN A 634 19.72 2.05 -15.06
N ASP A 635 19.89 2.98 -16.00
CA ASP A 635 20.49 4.30 -15.79
C ASP A 635 19.43 5.30 -15.27
N THR A 636 18.24 5.32 -15.87
CA THR A 636 17.15 6.25 -15.53
C THR A 636 16.08 5.66 -14.61
N GLY A 637 15.97 4.34 -14.52
CA GLY A 637 14.91 3.63 -13.79
C GLY A 637 13.60 3.45 -14.56
N ASP A 638 13.43 4.08 -15.74
CA ASP A 638 12.17 4.08 -16.48
C ASP A 638 11.79 2.64 -16.95
N VAL A 639 10.51 2.29 -16.82
CA VAL A 639 9.96 0.96 -17.15
C VAL A 639 8.97 1.04 -18.32
N SER A 640 9.24 0.30 -19.39
CA SER A 640 8.27 0.00 -20.45
C SER A 640 7.88 -1.48 -20.39
N ALA A 641 6.74 -1.78 -19.77
CA ALA A 641 6.15 -3.12 -19.71
C ALA A 641 4.92 -3.18 -20.62
N ILE A 642 4.88 -4.14 -21.57
CA ILE A 642 3.81 -4.22 -22.57
C ILE A 642 3.53 -5.66 -23.02
N ALA A 643 2.25 -6.04 -23.07
CA ALA A 643 1.80 -7.35 -23.58
C ALA A 643 1.95 -7.44 -25.11
N PHE A 644 2.31 -8.62 -25.65
CA PHE A 644 2.47 -8.84 -27.09
C PHE A 644 1.15 -8.75 -27.86
N ASP A 645 1.21 -8.61 -29.19
CA ASP A 645 0.03 -8.77 -30.07
C ASP A 645 -0.10 -10.19 -30.63
N GLU A 646 -1.07 -10.36 -31.52
CA GLU A 646 -1.34 -11.56 -32.32
C GLU A 646 -0.12 -12.03 -33.15
N THR A 647 0.88 -11.17 -33.38
CA THR A 647 2.14 -11.53 -34.07
C THR A 647 3.27 -11.90 -33.11
N GLY A 648 3.00 -11.94 -31.80
CA GLY A 648 4.00 -12.22 -30.76
C GLY A 648 5.11 -11.16 -30.68
N SER A 649 4.80 -9.93 -31.09
CA SER A 649 5.78 -8.85 -31.28
C SER A 649 5.34 -7.57 -30.56
N ARG A 650 6.32 -6.78 -30.12
CA ARG A 650 6.15 -5.39 -29.67
C ARG A 650 7.29 -4.54 -30.17
N THR A 651 7.01 -3.26 -30.44
CA THR A 651 8.01 -2.26 -30.78
C THR A 651 7.86 -1.09 -29.83
N LEU A 652 8.97 -0.65 -29.25
CA LEU A 652 9.07 0.40 -28.25
C LEU A 652 10.19 1.36 -28.66
N ASP A 653 9.92 2.65 -28.67
CA ASP A 653 10.96 3.66 -28.85
C ASP A 653 11.55 4.01 -27.47
N VAL A 654 12.81 3.64 -27.24
CA VAL A 654 13.46 3.77 -25.91
C VAL A 654 14.75 4.58 -25.98
N PRO A 655 15.10 5.36 -24.93
CA PRO A 655 16.37 6.06 -24.83
C PRO A 655 17.62 5.22 -25.15
N THR A 656 18.71 5.91 -25.47
CA THR A 656 20.04 5.28 -25.47
C THR A 656 20.49 5.04 -24.03
N GLY A 657 20.85 3.79 -23.69
CA GLY A 657 21.19 3.41 -22.31
C GLY A 657 21.36 1.90 -22.13
N ARG A 658 21.54 1.48 -20.88
CA ARG A 658 21.61 0.07 -20.48
C ARG A 658 20.26 -0.43 -19.98
N TYR A 659 19.86 -1.61 -20.44
CA TYR A 659 18.54 -2.17 -20.20
C TYR A 659 18.60 -3.59 -19.67
N SER A 660 17.64 -3.93 -18.81
CA SER A 660 17.16 -5.31 -18.68
C SER A 660 15.99 -5.50 -19.66
N VAL A 661 16.15 -6.38 -20.65
CA VAL A 661 15.14 -6.69 -21.67
C VAL A 661 14.57 -8.07 -21.38
N MET A 662 13.57 -8.13 -20.49
CA MET A 662 13.01 -9.37 -19.97
C MET A 662 11.68 -9.70 -20.64
N ALA A 663 11.39 -10.97 -20.90
CA ALA A 663 10.16 -11.40 -21.56
C ALA A 663 9.56 -12.66 -20.92
N TYR A 664 8.23 -12.72 -20.96
CA TYR A 664 7.45 -13.87 -20.54
C TYR A 664 6.66 -14.41 -21.73
N ALA A 665 6.83 -15.71 -22.02
CA ALA A 665 6.02 -16.45 -22.97
C ALA A 665 5.17 -17.48 -22.22
N VAL A 666 3.84 -17.30 -22.26
CA VAL A 666 2.86 -18.17 -21.59
C VAL A 666 2.26 -19.13 -22.63
N GLY A 667 2.19 -20.41 -22.31
CA GLY A 667 1.58 -21.45 -23.15
C GLY A 667 0.27 -21.96 -22.56
N GLY A 668 -0.68 -22.31 -23.44
CA GLY A 668 -2.03 -22.75 -23.08
C GLY A 668 -2.26 -24.24 -23.29
N ASP A 669 -3.29 -24.78 -22.63
CA ASP A 669 -3.90 -26.06 -22.97
C ASP A 669 -5.01 -25.89 -24.03
N GLU A 670 -5.70 -26.98 -24.40
CA GLU A 670 -6.72 -26.97 -25.46
C GLU A 670 -7.97 -26.15 -25.11
N ALA A 671 -8.09 -25.68 -23.86
CA ALA A 671 -9.12 -24.75 -23.39
C ALA A 671 -8.57 -23.33 -23.18
N ASP A 672 -7.41 -23.01 -23.77
CA ASP A 672 -6.68 -21.74 -23.67
C ASP A 672 -6.22 -21.34 -22.25
N TRP A 673 -6.23 -22.26 -21.28
CA TRP A 673 -5.74 -21.96 -19.94
C TRP A 673 -4.22 -22.12 -19.83
N ALA A 674 -3.56 -21.18 -19.15
CA ALA A 674 -2.12 -21.22 -18.87
C ALA A 674 -1.68 -22.56 -18.25
N ASN A 675 -0.85 -23.31 -18.98
CA ASN A 675 -0.24 -24.57 -18.55
C ASN A 675 1.29 -24.51 -18.44
N SER A 676 1.91 -23.44 -18.98
CA SER A 676 3.35 -23.27 -19.01
C SER A 676 3.74 -21.79 -19.02
N ILE A 677 4.88 -21.48 -18.41
CA ILE A 677 5.52 -20.16 -18.42
C ILE A 677 7.00 -20.32 -18.75
N THR A 678 7.49 -19.47 -19.64
CA THR A 678 8.92 -19.38 -19.98
C THR A 678 9.44 -17.99 -19.67
N LEU A 679 10.44 -17.91 -18.78
CA LEU A 679 11.22 -16.69 -18.53
C LEU A 679 12.38 -16.60 -19.52
N LEU A 680 12.42 -15.50 -20.27
CA LEU A 680 13.34 -15.18 -21.36
C LEU A 680 13.93 -13.78 -21.14
N GLY A 681 15.04 -13.45 -21.81
CA GLY A 681 15.54 -12.07 -21.86
C GLY A 681 17.05 -11.91 -21.89
N ASP A 682 17.47 -10.64 -21.98
CA ASP A 682 18.85 -10.20 -21.80
C ASP A 682 18.90 -9.21 -20.61
N PRO A 683 19.41 -9.60 -19.43
CA PRO A 683 19.29 -8.81 -18.21
C PRO A 683 20.30 -7.66 -18.07
N ASP A 684 21.23 -7.47 -19.01
CA ASP A 684 22.27 -6.44 -18.90
C ASP A 684 22.80 -5.94 -20.26
N GLU A 685 21.88 -5.54 -21.15
CA GLU A 685 22.20 -5.21 -22.55
C GLU A 685 22.33 -3.70 -22.81
N TRP A 686 23.22 -3.31 -23.72
CA TRP A 686 23.35 -1.92 -24.18
C TRP A 686 22.52 -1.64 -25.44
N ILE A 687 21.69 -0.60 -25.39
CA ILE A 687 20.86 -0.15 -26.51
C ILE A 687 21.30 1.25 -26.94
N GLY A 688 21.96 1.34 -28.10
CA GLY A 688 22.38 2.60 -28.73
C GLY A 688 22.07 2.69 -30.23
N SER A 689 21.26 1.76 -30.73
CA SER A 689 20.67 1.77 -32.08
C SER A 689 19.36 1.01 -32.07
N ASP A 690 18.54 1.27 -33.09
CA ASP A 690 17.35 0.47 -33.40
C ASP A 690 17.75 -1.02 -33.51
N ARG A 691 16.93 -1.93 -32.98
CA ARG A 691 17.32 -3.33 -32.78
C ARG A 691 16.10 -4.25 -32.73
N THR A 692 16.27 -5.51 -33.13
CA THR A 692 15.29 -6.57 -32.87
C THR A 692 15.87 -7.62 -31.94
N PHE A 693 15.15 -7.93 -30.87
CA PHE A 693 15.35 -9.12 -30.03
C PHE A 693 14.32 -10.18 -30.43
N THR A 694 14.71 -11.46 -30.42
CA THR A 694 13.82 -12.59 -30.70
C THR A 694 14.13 -13.72 -29.74
N PHE A 695 13.22 -14.01 -28.82
CA PHE A 695 13.37 -15.06 -27.83
C PHE A 695 12.53 -16.29 -28.20
N ASP A 696 13.12 -17.48 -28.16
CA ASP A 696 12.45 -18.74 -28.50
C ASP A 696 12.22 -19.56 -27.23
N ALA A 697 10.96 -19.68 -26.81
CA ALA A 697 10.61 -20.39 -25.58
C ALA A 697 10.97 -21.88 -25.60
N ARG A 698 11.21 -22.47 -26.79
CA ARG A 698 11.59 -23.88 -26.96
C ARG A 698 13.05 -24.14 -26.54
N ALA A 699 13.91 -23.13 -26.64
CA ALA A 699 15.32 -23.20 -26.23
C ALA A 699 15.50 -23.19 -24.71
N ALA A 700 14.54 -22.62 -23.97
CA ALA A 700 14.58 -22.53 -22.51
C ALA A 700 14.45 -23.91 -21.82
N HIS A 701 15.08 -24.03 -20.65
CA HIS A 701 15.26 -25.28 -19.93
C HIS A 701 14.21 -25.48 -18.84
N LYS A 702 13.66 -26.69 -18.73
CA LYS A 702 12.65 -27.04 -17.70
C LYS A 702 13.25 -26.96 -16.29
N VAL A 703 12.52 -26.34 -15.37
CA VAL A 703 12.78 -26.47 -13.93
C VAL A 703 12.14 -27.76 -13.43
N THR A 704 12.87 -28.53 -12.62
CA THR A 704 12.39 -29.79 -12.02
C THR A 704 12.70 -29.83 -10.53
N ILE A 705 11.66 -29.84 -9.70
CA ILE A 705 11.79 -30.12 -8.27
C ILE A 705 11.68 -31.63 -8.04
N LYS A 706 12.62 -32.22 -7.31
CA LYS A 706 12.60 -33.63 -6.91
C LYS A 706 12.46 -33.76 -5.40
N THR A 707 11.34 -34.29 -4.96
CA THR A 707 10.99 -34.48 -3.55
C THR A 707 11.29 -35.91 -3.08
N PRO A 708 11.67 -36.14 -1.80
CA PRO A 708 11.87 -37.48 -1.24
C PRO A 708 10.63 -38.37 -1.21
N ARG A 709 9.44 -37.78 -1.35
CA ARG A 709 8.12 -38.45 -1.35
C ARG A 709 7.21 -37.75 -2.36
N PRO A 710 6.20 -38.44 -2.94
CA PRO A 710 5.26 -37.83 -3.89
C PRO A 710 4.60 -36.58 -3.30
N ALA A 711 4.66 -35.48 -4.06
CA ALA A 711 4.07 -34.21 -3.66
C ALA A 711 3.66 -33.43 -4.91
N ASP A 712 2.44 -32.91 -4.91
CA ASP A 712 1.87 -32.12 -6.00
C ASP A 712 2.08 -30.64 -5.70
N ALA A 713 2.51 -29.86 -6.69
CA ALA A 713 2.59 -28.42 -6.56
C ALA A 713 1.19 -27.82 -6.33
N GLN A 714 1.07 -26.95 -5.33
CA GLN A 714 -0.16 -26.25 -4.97
C GLN A 714 -0.16 -24.82 -5.52
N SER A 715 0.99 -24.14 -5.43
CA SER A 715 1.22 -22.82 -6.01
C SER A 715 2.69 -22.60 -6.33
N ILE A 716 2.95 -21.78 -7.35
CA ILE A 716 4.30 -21.47 -7.85
C ILE A 716 4.38 -19.98 -8.18
N GLY A 717 5.49 -19.36 -7.79
CA GLY A 717 5.89 -18.04 -8.28
C GLY A 717 7.17 -18.14 -9.11
N VAL A 718 7.22 -17.42 -10.23
CA VAL A 718 8.42 -17.25 -11.07
C VAL A 718 8.59 -15.77 -11.40
N ALA A 719 9.75 -15.22 -11.06
CA ALA A 719 10.09 -13.82 -11.25
C ALA A 719 11.57 -13.67 -11.65
N TRP A 720 11.94 -12.45 -12.07
CA TRP A 720 13.32 -12.01 -12.12
C TRP A 720 13.53 -10.87 -11.11
N HIS A 721 14.75 -10.76 -10.59
CA HIS A 721 15.21 -9.64 -9.76
C HIS A 721 16.48 -9.04 -10.36
N ARG A 722 16.56 -7.71 -10.38
CA ARG A 722 17.70 -6.93 -10.86
C ARG A 722 17.96 -5.78 -9.88
N LYS A 723 19.21 -5.61 -9.46
CA LYS A 723 19.65 -4.47 -8.64
C LYS A 723 20.85 -3.77 -9.28
N VAL A 724 20.81 -2.45 -9.38
CA VAL A 724 21.87 -1.61 -9.96
C VAL A 724 22.02 -0.33 -9.14
N GLY A 725 23.14 -0.21 -8.41
CA GLY A 725 23.28 0.84 -7.39
C GLY A 725 22.20 0.71 -6.33
N ASP A 726 21.52 1.81 -6.03
CA ASP A 726 20.38 1.83 -5.10
C ASP A 726 19.08 1.30 -5.74
N ARG A 727 18.93 1.41 -7.07
CA ARG A 727 17.72 1.00 -7.81
C ARG A 727 17.47 -0.51 -7.79
N ASP A 728 16.21 -0.90 -7.73
CA ASP A 728 15.78 -2.29 -7.56
C ASP A 728 14.51 -2.61 -8.39
N ALA A 729 14.53 -3.73 -9.10
CA ALA A 729 13.41 -4.18 -9.93
C ALA A 729 13.14 -5.67 -9.71
N VAL A 730 11.90 -5.99 -9.34
CA VAL A 730 11.36 -7.35 -9.20
C VAL A 730 10.15 -7.47 -10.10
N SER A 731 10.08 -8.50 -10.93
CA SER A 731 8.87 -8.70 -11.76
C SER A 731 8.62 -10.16 -12.11
N GLY A 732 7.37 -10.60 -11.98
CA GLY A 732 7.00 -11.98 -12.23
C GLY A 732 5.52 -12.30 -12.17
N TRP A 733 5.27 -13.60 -12.13
CA TRP A 733 3.95 -14.22 -12.21
C TRP A 733 3.78 -15.26 -11.11
N ALA A 734 2.56 -15.38 -10.60
CA ALA A 734 2.17 -16.43 -9.67
C ALA A 734 0.99 -17.23 -10.24
N TYR A 735 1.03 -18.55 -10.00
CA TYR A 735 0.07 -19.52 -10.50
C TYR A 735 -0.33 -20.52 -9.40
N ASN A 736 -1.53 -21.08 -9.54
CA ASN A 736 -1.88 -22.36 -8.94
C ASN A 736 -1.02 -23.51 -9.54
N GLY A 737 -1.12 -24.70 -8.96
CA GLY A 737 -0.29 -25.87 -9.31
C GLY A 737 -0.28 -26.31 -10.78
N ARG A 738 -1.20 -25.84 -11.62
CA ARG A 738 -1.37 -26.25 -13.02
C ARG A 738 -0.14 -26.02 -13.90
N VAL A 739 0.64 -24.98 -13.61
CA VAL A 739 1.82 -24.57 -14.41
C VAL A 739 3.09 -25.35 -14.00
N ALA A 740 3.02 -26.22 -12.99
CA ALA A 740 4.20 -26.88 -12.39
C ALA A 740 5.07 -27.69 -13.35
N ASP A 741 4.46 -28.47 -14.23
CA ASP A 741 5.19 -29.23 -15.25
C ASP A 741 5.63 -28.37 -16.45
N GLY A 742 5.23 -27.10 -16.47
CA GLY A 742 5.42 -26.14 -17.55
C GLY A 742 6.33 -24.95 -17.24
N VAL A 743 7.12 -24.97 -16.17
CA VAL A 743 8.08 -23.87 -15.87
C VAL A 743 9.39 -24.04 -16.63
N TYR A 744 9.76 -23.06 -17.44
CA TYR A 744 11.00 -23.00 -18.22
C TYR A 744 11.76 -21.69 -18.00
N VAL A 745 13.09 -21.75 -18.06
CA VAL A 745 13.99 -20.60 -17.85
C VAL A 745 15.12 -20.64 -18.87
N GLN A 746 15.44 -19.50 -19.46
CA GLN A 746 16.59 -19.33 -20.37
C GLN A 746 17.94 -19.53 -19.63
N ASP A 747 19.01 -19.84 -20.38
CA ASP A 747 20.37 -19.63 -19.87
C ASP A 747 20.59 -18.13 -19.59
N PHE A 748 21.11 -17.83 -18.39
CA PHE A 748 21.40 -16.47 -17.92
C PHE A 748 22.83 -16.43 -17.36
N GLY A 749 23.68 -15.60 -17.98
CA GLY A 749 25.05 -15.37 -17.53
C GLY A 749 25.15 -14.48 -16.29
N LYS A 750 26.38 -14.21 -15.86
CA LYS A 750 26.63 -13.10 -14.91
C LYS A 750 26.43 -11.77 -15.63
N VAL A 751 25.66 -10.87 -15.02
CA VAL A 751 25.61 -9.45 -15.41
C VAL A 751 26.94 -8.75 -15.13
N ALA A 752 27.23 -7.68 -15.86
CA ALA A 752 28.43 -6.87 -15.67
C ALA A 752 28.23 -5.83 -14.55
N ASN A 753 27.02 -5.25 -14.46
CA ASN A 753 26.68 -4.24 -13.45
C ASN A 753 25.76 -4.81 -12.36
N GLY A 754 26.04 -4.61 -11.08
CA GLY A 754 25.13 -4.95 -9.98
C GLY A 754 24.82 -6.45 -9.85
N THR A 755 23.55 -6.81 -9.59
CA THR A 755 23.12 -8.22 -9.45
C THR A 755 21.87 -8.56 -10.27
N PHE A 756 21.75 -9.84 -10.62
CA PHE A 756 20.57 -10.46 -11.22
C PHE A 756 20.29 -11.80 -10.50
N GLN A 757 19.01 -12.15 -10.35
CA GLN A 757 18.57 -13.45 -9.84
C GLN A 757 17.33 -13.90 -10.63
N VAL A 758 17.25 -15.18 -11.01
CA VAL A 758 15.95 -15.79 -11.33
C VAL A 758 15.34 -16.25 -10.02
N VAL A 759 14.19 -15.69 -9.68
CA VAL A 759 13.53 -15.85 -8.39
C VAL A 759 12.37 -16.83 -8.54
N GLN A 760 12.32 -17.86 -7.71
CA GLN A 760 11.24 -18.84 -7.79
C GLN A 760 10.79 -19.26 -6.39
N ARG A 761 9.50 -19.63 -6.30
CA ARG A 761 9.00 -20.35 -5.13
C ARG A 761 8.07 -21.47 -5.54
N TRP A 762 8.20 -22.62 -4.89
CA TRP A 762 7.37 -23.79 -5.10
C TRP A 762 6.80 -24.27 -3.76
N ASP A 763 5.48 -24.36 -3.68
CA ASP A 763 4.75 -24.99 -2.57
C ASP A 763 4.26 -26.36 -3.05
N LEU A 764 4.82 -27.45 -2.53
CA LEU A 764 4.41 -28.82 -2.90
C LEU A 764 3.88 -29.55 -1.67
N ALA A 765 2.71 -30.18 -1.78
CA ALA A 765 2.05 -30.87 -0.67
C ALA A 765 1.80 -32.35 -1.00
N GLN A 766 1.70 -33.20 0.03
CA GLN A 766 1.22 -34.57 -0.16
C GLN A 766 -0.17 -34.56 -0.84
N PRO A 767 -0.39 -35.35 -1.92
CA PRO A 767 -1.71 -35.44 -2.57
C PRO A 767 -2.79 -35.86 -1.57
N LYS A 768 -3.91 -35.12 -1.49
CA LYS A 768 -5.00 -35.42 -0.55
C LYS A 768 -5.82 -36.65 -0.98
N LEU A 769 -5.94 -36.89 -2.29
CA LEU A 769 -6.45 -38.13 -2.87
C LEU A 769 -5.38 -38.75 -3.78
N THR A 770 -5.28 -40.08 -3.78
CA THR A 770 -4.61 -40.84 -4.85
C THR A 770 -5.54 -41.92 -5.39
N VAL A 771 -5.55 -42.10 -6.71
CA VAL A 771 -6.34 -43.13 -7.40
C VAL A 771 -5.42 -44.07 -8.18
N ASP A 772 -5.46 -45.36 -7.86
CA ASP A 772 -4.72 -46.41 -8.57
C ASP A 772 -5.71 -47.39 -9.23
N VAL A 773 -5.49 -47.70 -10.51
CA VAL A 773 -6.32 -48.64 -11.30
C VAL A 773 -5.42 -49.69 -11.91
N ASN A 774 -5.65 -50.96 -11.61
CA ASN A 774 -4.82 -52.08 -12.09
C ASN A 774 -3.30 -51.91 -11.85
N GLY A 775 -2.92 -51.16 -10.80
CA GLY A 775 -1.53 -50.83 -10.45
C GLY A 775 -0.97 -49.56 -11.11
N VAL A 776 -1.76 -48.89 -11.96
CA VAL A 776 -1.40 -47.60 -12.59
C VAL A 776 -2.00 -46.45 -11.78
N ARG A 777 -1.13 -45.54 -11.31
CA ARG A 777 -1.51 -44.28 -10.67
C ARG A 777 -2.07 -43.31 -11.72
N LEU A 778 -3.29 -42.81 -11.52
CA LEU A 778 -3.78 -41.65 -12.26
C LEU A 778 -3.10 -40.36 -11.76
N PRO A 779 -2.98 -39.30 -12.58
CA PRO A 779 -2.72 -37.95 -12.07
C PRO A 779 -3.79 -37.57 -11.04
N THR A 780 -3.41 -36.78 -10.02
CA THR A 780 -4.30 -36.41 -8.91
C THR A 780 -5.58 -35.72 -9.42
N PRO A 781 -6.78 -36.28 -9.14
CA PRO A 781 -8.05 -35.64 -9.49
C PRO A 781 -8.23 -34.32 -8.74
N ALA A 782 -8.83 -33.31 -9.39
CA ALA A 782 -9.13 -32.04 -8.72
C ALA A 782 -10.35 -32.19 -7.78
N GLU A 783 -10.37 -31.45 -6.68
CA GLU A 783 -11.50 -31.48 -5.72
C GLU A 783 -12.70 -30.69 -6.28
N GLY A 784 -13.87 -31.33 -6.34
CA GLY A 784 -15.16 -30.71 -6.72
C GLY A 784 -16.12 -30.49 -5.54
N SER A 785 -15.76 -30.95 -4.34
CA SER A 785 -16.54 -30.77 -3.11
C SER A 785 -15.64 -30.33 -1.96
N SER A 786 -15.86 -29.11 -1.46
CA SER A 786 -15.02 -28.46 -0.47
C SER A 786 -15.18 -29.02 0.96
N ARG A 787 -16.40 -29.41 1.33
CA ARG A 787 -16.76 -29.87 2.69
C ARG A 787 -16.74 -31.39 2.84
N ASN A 788 -16.57 -32.12 1.74
CA ASN A 788 -16.77 -33.56 1.67
C ASN A 788 -15.59 -34.26 0.97
N VAL A 789 -14.41 -34.25 1.58
CA VAL A 789 -13.27 -35.01 1.05
C VAL A 789 -13.38 -36.51 1.37
N TYR A 790 -12.86 -37.36 0.49
CA TYR A 790 -12.76 -38.80 0.76
C TYR A 790 -11.61 -39.05 1.74
N VAL A 791 -11.88 -39.73 2.87
CA VAL A 791 -10.88 -40.08 3.87
C VAL A 791 -10.92 -41.59 4.12
N GLY A 792 -9.81 -42.28 3.85
CA GLY A 792 -9.73 -43.74 3.98
C GLY A 792 -8.67 -44.38 3.09
N ASN A 793 -8.55 -45.70 3.19
CA ASN A 793 -7.74 -46.53 2.31
C ASN A 793 -8.59 -47.76 1.96
N GLU A 794 -9.23 -47.74 0.79
CA GLU A 794 -10.15 -48.78 0.36
C GLU A 794 -10.01 -49.06 -1.14
N LYS A 795 -10.20 -50.33 -1.52
CA LYS A 795 -10.41 -50.72 -2.91
C LYS A 795 -11.91 -50.78 -3.20
N LEU A 796 -12.42 -49.87 -4.03
CA LEU A 796 -13.83 -49.78 -4.39
C LEU A 796 -14.07 -50.33 -5.81
N PRO A 797 -15.22 -50.98 -6.07
CA PRO A 797 -15.68 -51.22 -7.43
C PRO A 797 -15.74 -49.91 -8.22
N LEU A 798 -15.34 -49.93 -9.49
CA LEU A 798 -15.51 -48.79 -10.39
C LEU A 798 -16.77 -49.03 -11.23
N TYR A 799 -17.69 -48.07 -11.21
CA TYR A 799 -18.99 -48.16 -11.88
C TYR A 799 -19.16 -47.04 -12.91
N ASN A 800 -19.65 -47.38 -14.11
CA ASN A 800 -20.01 -46.39 -15.12
C ASN A 800 -21.44 -45.88 -14.87
N GLY A 801 -21.57 -44.65 -14.39
CA GLY A 801 -22.85 -43.99 -14.14
C GLY A 801 -23.44 -43.24 -15.32
N GLY A 802 -22.81 -43.30 -16.51
CA GLY A 802 -23.31 -42.65 -17.74
C GLY A 802 -23.46 -41.14 -17.59
N ASP A 803 -24.63 -40.61 -17.97
CA ASP A 803 -25.01 -39.20 -17.77
C ASP A 803 -25.47 -38.89 -16.33
N GLY A 804 -25.36 -39.84 -15.40
CA GLY A 804 -25.65 -39.65 -13.98
C GLY A 804 -27.14 -39.55 -13.67
N THR A 805 -28.00 -40.12 -14.52
CA THR A 805 -29.43 -40.22 -14.23
C THR A 805 -29.71 -41.33 -13.21
N ALA A 806 -30.83 -41.22 -12.48
CA ALA A 806 -31.20 -42.21 -11.46
C ALA A 806 -31.41 -43.64 -12.01
N ALA A 807 -31.65 -43.80 -13.32
CA ALA A 807 -31.78 -45.11 -13.96
C ALA A 807 -30.41 -45.76 -14.23
N GLU A 808 -29.45 -44.97 -14.74
CA GLU A 808 -28.07 -45.41 -14.99
C GLU A 808 -27.32 -45.74 -13.69
N LEU A 809 -27.68 -45.10 -12.58
CA LEU A 809 -27.00 -45.24 -11.29
C LEU A 809 -27.46 -46.43 -10.43
N THR A 810 -28.32 -47.31 -10.95
CA THR A 810 -28.90 -48.43 -10.17
C THR A 810 -27.88 -49.42 -9.59
N GLY A 811 -26.67 -49.52 -10.16
CA GLY A 811 -25.56 -50.32 -9.64
C GLY A 811 -24.50 -49.55 -8.85
N ALA A 812 -24.70 -48.25 -8.57
CA ALA A 812 -23.69 -47.36 -7.98
C ALA A 812 -23.38 -47.59 -6.49
N LYS A 813 -24.12 -48.45 -5.79
CA LYS A 813 -24.05 -48.61 -4.34
C LYS A 813 -22.68 -49.13 -3.87
N ASP A 814 -22.10 -48.47 -2.86
CA ASP A 814 -20.79 -48.77 -2.26
C ASP A 814 -19.60 -48.68 -3.24
N ALA A 815 -19.81 -48.10 -4.43
CA ALA A 815 -18.83 -48.00 -5.50
C ALA A 815 -18.23 -46.59 -5.67
N ALA A 816 -17.14 -46.51 -6.42
CA ALA A 816 -16.67 -45.28 -7.04
C ALA A 816 -17.35 -45.12 -8.42
N VAL A 817 -18.01 -44.00 -8.64
CA VAL A 817 -18.88 -43.80 -9.81
C VAL A 817 -18.26 -42.80 -10.78
N LEU A 818 -18.02 -43.23 -12.02
CA LEU A 818 -17.62 -42.35 -13.12
C LEU A 818 -18.87 -41.80 -13.83
N ILE A 819 -19.00 -40.48 -13.91
CA ILE A 819 -20.15 -39.78 -14.52
C ILE A 819 -19.65 -38.77 -15.55
N ARG A 820 -20.30 -38.73 -16.71
CA ARG A 820 -20.05 -37.69 -17.73
C ARG A 820 -20.64 -36.36 -17.28
N TRP A 821 -19.86 -35.28 -17.37
CA TRP A 821 -20.32 -33.95 -16.98
C TRP A 821 -21.47 -33.45 -17.86
N GLY A 822 -22.62 -33.23 -17.25
CA GLY A 822 -23.83 -32.76 -17.95
C GLY A 822 -23.91 -31.23 -18.12
N GLY A 823 -22.83 -30.50 -17.82
CA GLY A 823 -22.80 -29.03 -17.73
C GLY A 823 -23.14 -28.51 -16.33
N PHE A 824 -22.82 -27.23 -16.07
CA PHE A 824 -22.99 -26.56 -14.77
C PHE A 824 -24.39 -26.74 -14.18
N SER A 825 -25.45 -26.51 -14.97
CA SER A 825 -26.84 -26.60 -14.53
C SER A 825 -27.29 -28.02 -14.14
N LYS A 826 -26.61 -29.08 -14.59
CA LYS A 826 -26.91 -30.47 -14.23
C LYS A 826 -26.04 -31.00 -13.09
N THR A 827 -24.87 -30.39 -12.83
CA THR A 827 -23.83 -30.92 -11.93
C THR A 827 -24.39 -31.32 -10.56
N THR A 828 -25.12 -30.42 -9.89
CA THR A 828 -25.77 -30.69 -8.59
C THR A 828 -26.81 -31.81 -8.64
N ALA A 829 -27.53 -31.98 -9.76
CA ALA A 829 -28.49 -33.07 -9.92
C ALA A 829 -27.79 -34.44 -10.08
N GLN A 830 -26.73 -34.51 -10.88
CA GLN A 830 -25.93 -35.72 -11.10
C GLN A 830 -25.31 -36.23 -9.79
N VAL A 831 -24.67 -35.34 -9.03
CA VAL A 831 -24.01 -35.68 -7.75
C VAL A 831 -25.05 -36.08 -6.68
N LYS A 832 -26.20 -35.42 -6.65
CA LYS A 832 -27.32 -35.79 -5.75
C LYS A 832 -27.92 -37.16 -6.11
N ALA A 833 -28.04 -37.48 -7.39
CA ALA A 833 -28.50 -38.79 -7.85
C ALA A 833 -27.51 -39.90 -7.47
N ALA A 834 -26.21 -39.68 -7.66
CA ALA A 834 -25.16 -40.63 -7.28
C ALA A 834 -25.17 -40.91 -5.76
N LYS A 835 -25.31 -39.87 -4.93
CA LYS A 835 -25.50 -40.03 -3.49
C LYS A 835 -26.75 -40.83 -3.15
N ALA A 836 -27.88 -40.55 -3.79
CA ALA A 836 -29.14 -41.27 -3.55
C ALA A 836 -29.06 -42.75 -3.93
N ALA A 837 -28.23 -43.11 -4.91
CA ALA A 837 -27.92 -44.49 -5.28
C ALA A 837 -26.85 -45.16 -4.39
N GLY A 838 -26.28 -44.46 -3.41
CA GLY A 838 -25.33 -45.00 -2.45
C GLY A 838 -23.86 -45.00 -2.92
N ALA A 839 -23.49 -44.11 -3.85
CA ALA A 839 -22.09 -43.92 -4.26
C ALA A 839 -21.20 -43.51 -3.07
N LYS A 840 -19.99 -44.10 -2.99
CA LYS A 840 -18.96 -43.72 -1.99
C LYS A 840 -18.11 -42.52 -2.44
N VAL A 841 -17.90 -42.37 -3.74
CA VAL A 841 -17.22 -41.23 -4.37
C VAL A 841 -17.73 -41.05 -5.80
N VAL A 842 -17.77 -39.81 -6.27
CA VAL A 842 -18.13 -39.44 -7.64
C VAL A 842 -16.90 -38.89 -8.35
N PHE A 843 -16.54 -39.51 -9.47
CA PHE A 843 -15.61 -38.98 -10.46
C PHE A 843 -16.41 -38.40 -11.61
N LEU A 844 -16.34 -37.09 -11.80
CA LEU A 844 -17.01 -36.38 -12.87
C LEU A 844 -15.98 -36.07 -13.96
N TYR A 845 -16.21 -36.47 -15.21
CA TYR A 845 -15.28 -36.22 -16.33
C TYR A 845 -15.94 -35.39 -17.43
N ASN A 846 -15.17 -34.50 -18.05
CA ASN A 846 -15.57 -33.76 -19.25
C ASN A 846 -15.05 -34.49 -20.50
N GLU A 847 -15.81 -34.49 -21.59
CA GLU A 847 -15.37 -35.03 -22.88
C GLU A 847 -14.45 -34.06 -23.63
N ALA A 848 -14.56 -32.75 -23.35
CA ALA A 848 -13.67 -31.74 -23.94
C ALA A 848 -12.25 -31.79 -23.34
N PRO A 849 -11.19 -31.59 -24.14
CA PRO A 849 -9.80 -31.47 -23.67
C PRO A 849 -9.54 -30.12 -22.99
N GLY A 850 -8.33 -29.95 -22.44
CA GLY A 850 -7.95 -28.80 -21.62
C GLY A 850 -8.48 -28.83 -20.18
N PHE A 851 -8.22 -27.76 -19.43
CA PHE A 851 -8.73 -27.59 -18.07
C PHE A 851 -10.23 -27.24 -18.05
N TRP A 852 -10.93 -27.75 -17.04
CA TRP A 852 -12.29 -27.37 -16.70
C TRP A 852 -12.49 -27.46 -15.17
N SER A 853 -13.51 -26.76 -14.65
CA SER A 853 -13.84 -26.79 -13.22
C SER A 853 -15.36 -26.72 -13.00
N THR A 854 -15.84 -27.37 -11.93
CA THR A 854 -17.21 -27.29 -11.43
C THR A 854 -17.25 -27.80 -9.99
N SER A 855 -18.32 -27.50 -9.23
CA SER A 855 -18.39 -27.92 -7.82
C SER A 855 -19.81 -28.27 -7.35
N SER A 856 -19.94 -29.21 -6.42
CA SER A 856 -21.21 -29.45 -5.70
C SER A 856 -21.03 -30.22 -4.38
N ASP A 857 -21.21 -29.54 -3.25
CA ASP A 857 -21.18 -30.14 -1.91
C ASP A 857 -22.54 -30.77 -1.52
N GLN A 858 -22.84 -31.96 -2.07
CA GLN A 858 -24.08 -32.69 -1.76
C GLN A 858 -23.96 -33.69 -0.59
N GLY A 859 -22.80 -33.78 0.06
CA GLY A 859 -22.56 -34.79 1.10
C GLY A 859 -22.17 -36.18 0.56
N VAL A 860 -21.49 -36.20 -0.58
CA VAL A 860 -20.69 -37.32 -1.12
C VAL A 860 -19.43 -36.69 -1.73
N PRO A 861 -18.24 -37.30 -1.62
CA PRO A 861 -17.03 -36.73 -2.23
C PRO A 861 -17.12 -36.68 -3.76
N LEU A 862 -16.79 -35.51 -4.32
CA LEU A 862 -16.77 -35.22 -5.74
C LEU A 862 -15.34 -34.84 -6.16
N TYR A 863 -14.86 -35.49 -7.22
CA TYR A 863 -13.59 -35.18 -7.85
C TYR A 863 -13.75 -35.03 -9.37
N LEU A 864 -12.99 -34.12 -9.96
CA LEU A 864 -13.01 -33.81 -11.38
C LEU A 864 -11.86 -34.50 -12.10
N LEU A 865 -12.16 -35.05 -13.28
CA LEU A 865 -11.22 -35.69 -14.18
C LEU A 865 -11.17 -34.96 -15.52
N ARG A 866 -9.97 -34.79 -16.06
CA ARG A 866 -9.73 -34.40 -17.46
C ARG A 866 -10.23 -35.50 -18.41
N SER A 867 -10.40 -35.15 -19.69
CA SER A 867 -10.93 -36.08 -20.69
C SER A 867 -10.04 -37.31 -20.92
N ASP A 868 -8.72 -37.17 -20.84
CA ASP A 868 -7.77 -38.29 -20.88
C ASP A 868 -7.95 -39.26 -19.70
N GLN A 869 -8.06 -38.73 -18.47
CA GLN A 869 -8.31 -39.51 -17.25
C GLN A 869 -9.67 -40.23 -17.31
N GLY A 870 -10.73 -39.54 -17.76
CA GLY A 870 -12.06 -40.13 -17.96
C GLY A 870 -12.06 -41.25 -19.01
N ASN A 871 -11.46 -40.99 -20.17
CA ASN A 871 -11.33 -41.96 -21.25
C ASN A 871 -10.47 -43.18 -20.85
N GLN A 872 -9.41 -42.98 -20.06
CA GLN A 872 -8.62 -44.08 -19.50
C GLN A 872 -9.47 -44.99 -18.61
N LEU A 873 -10.29 -44.43 -17.71
CA LEU A 873 -11.18 -45.21 -16.86
C LEU A 873 -12.27 -45.96 -17.66
N LEU A 874 -12.85 -45.32 -18.68
CA LEU A 874 -13.78 -45.99 -19.60
C LEU A 874 -13.10 -47.15 -20.36
N ALA A 875 -11.86 -46.96 -20.80
CA ALA A 875 -11.09 -48.00 -21.50
C ALA A 875 -10.70 -49.18 -20.59
N GLU A 876 -10.48 -48.98 -19.29
CA GLU A 876 -10.36 -50.09 -18.34
C GLU A 876 -11.71 -50.79 -18.13
N LEU A 877 -12.81 -50.04 -17.95
CA LEU A 877 -14.16 -50.60 -17.78
C LEU A 877 -14.64 -51.44 -18.98
N ALA A 878 -14.21 -51.08 -20.19
CA ALA A 878 -14.48 -51.85 -21.40
C ALA A 878 -13.83 -53.26 -21.41
N LYS A 879 -12.83 -53.51 -20.54
CA LYS A 879 -12.16 -54.82 -20.39
C LYS A 879 -12.90 -55.76 -19.44
N GLY A 880 -13.95 -55.30 -18.75
CA GLY A 880 -14.68 -56.04 -17.72
C GLY A 880 -14.76 -55.28 -16.39
N PRO A 881 -15.27 -55.91 -15.31
CA PRO A 881 -15.44 -55.27 -14.01
C PRO A 881 -14.10 -54.80 -13.42
N GLN A 882 -14.01 -53.51 -13.07
CA GLN A 882 -12.80 -52.88 -12.54
C GLN A 882 -12.94 -52.46 -11.08
N SER A 883 -11.83 -52.05 -10.47
CA SER A 883 -11.82 -51.44 -9.14
C SER A 883 -10.71 -50.39 -9.04
N VAL A 884 -11.03 -49.28 -8.39
CA VAL A 884 -10.06 -48.25 -7.99
C VAL A 884 -9.57 -48.55 -6.58
N GLN A 885 -8.27 -48.45 -6.35
CA GLN A 885 -7.72 -48.29 -5.01
C GLN A 885 -7.64 -46.79 -4.72
N LEU A 886 -8.26 -46.37 -3.62
CA LEU A 886 -8.27 -44.99 -3.17
C LEU A 886 -7.45 -44.88 -1.90
N ASN A 887 -6.63 -43.82 -1.79
CA ASN A 887 -6.06 -43.37 -0.53
C ASN A 887 -6.44 -41.90 -0.39
N GLY A 888 -7.26 -41.58 0.61
CA GLY A 888 -7.80 -40.25 0.87
C GLY A 888 -7.44 -39.76 2.26
N LEU A 889 -7.10 -38.48 2.37
CA LEU A 889 -6.66 -37.80 3.58
C LEU A 889 -7.56 -36.59 3.85
N LEU A 890 -7.76 -36.28 5.14
CA LEU A 890 -8.39 -35.02 5.53
C LEU A 890 -7.52 -33.83 5.11
N ASP A 891 -6.20 -33.92 5.32
CA ASP A 891 -5.23 -32.95 4.83
C ASP A 891 -3.83 -33.56 4.63
N SER A 892 -2.94 -32.82 3.99
CA SER A 892 -1.57 -33.24 3.65
C SER A 892 -0.70 -33.33 4.91
N THR A 893 -0.17 -34.51 5.24
CA THR A 893 0.69 -34.71 6.42
C THR A 893 2.12 -34.16 6.24
N TYR A 894 2.48 -33.73 5.04
CA TYR A 894 3.73 -33.03 4.75
C TYR A 894 3.66 -32.05 3.57
N ARG A 895 4.60 -31.10 3.54
CA ARG A 895 4.87 -30.15 2.44
C ARG A 895 6.37 -29.94 2.27
N TYR A 896 6.77 -29.59 1.04
CA TYR A 896 8.05 -29.00 0.70
C TYR A 896 7.84 -27.53 0.30
N ASP A 897 8.52 -26.61 0.97
CA ASP A 897 8.58 -25.17 0.63
C ASP A 897 9.97 -24.89 0.08
N VAL A 898 10.05 -24.54 -1.21
CA VAL A 898 11.30 -24.40 -1.95
C VAL A 898 11.39 -22.97 -2.46
N ALA A 899 12.30 -22.16 -1.91
CA ALA A 899 12.58 -20.79 -2.36
C ALA A 899 13.94 -20.76 -3.07
N LEU A 900 14.00 -20.32 -4.33
CA LEU A 900 15.18 -20.45 -5.19
C LEU A 900 15.57 -19.09 -5.79
N GLY A 901 16.87 -18.81 -5.82
CA GLY A 901 17.41 -17.55 -6.34
C GLY A 901 18.70 -17.68 -7.16
N PRO A 902 18.82 -18.59 -8.14
CA PRO A 902 20.03 -18.70 -8.96
C PRO A 902 20.37 -17.39 -9.68
N SER A 903 21.57 -16.86 -9.45
CA SER A 903 22.14 -15.68 -10.11
C SER A 903 22.89 -15.98 -11.41
N VAL A 904 22.97 -17.27 -11.78
CA VAL A 904 23.44 -17.77 -13.08
C VAL A 904 22.59 -19.01 -13.38
N VAL A 905 22.02 -19.09 -14.59
CA VAL A 905 21.29 -20.27 -15.08
C VAL A 905 22.08 -20.88 -16.22
N LYS A 906 22.28 -22.21 -16.16
CA LYS A 906 23.00 -22.96 -17.20
C LYS A 906 22.47 -24.39 -17.33
N GLY A 907 21.77 -24.68 -18.42
CA GLY A 907 21.15 -25.98 -18.66
C GLY A 907 19.93 -26.26 -17.77
N ALA A 908 19.56 -27.55 -17.68
CA ALA A 908 18.38 -28.00 -16.94
C ALA A 908 18.50 -27.82 -15.42
N LEU A 909 17.63 -26.98 -14.85
CA LEU A 909 17.58 -26.70 -13.42
C LEU A 909 16.85 -27.82 -12.66
N THR A 910 17.60 -28.76 -12.08
CA THR A 910 17.06 -29.84 -11.23
C THR A 910 17.41 -29.63 -9.76
N TYR A 911 16.42 -29.39 -8.92
CA TYR A 911 16.57 -29.18 -7.47
C TYR A 911 16.15 -30.44 -6.71
N ASP A 912 17.13 -31.12 -6.11
CA ASP A 912 16.93 -32.33 -5.31
C ASP A 912 16.80 -31.98 -3.83
N VAL A 913 15.56 -31.95 -3.33
CA VAL A 913 15.23 -31.54 -1.97
C VAL A 913 15.84 -32.50 -0.92
N ALA A 914 16.13 -33.77 -1.27
CA ALA A 914 16.85 -34.66 -0.36
C ALA A 914 18.30 -34.20 -0.14
N LYS A 915 18.96 -33.73 -1.21
CA LYS A 915 20.36 -33.27 -1.18
C LYS A 915 20.53 -31.88 -0.59
N MET A 916 19.54 -31.00 -0.71
CA MET A 916 19.59 -29.61 -0.23
C MET A 916 19.49 -29.46 1.31
N ARG A 917 19.33 -30.57 2.07
CA ARG A 917 19.26 -30.58 3.55
C ARG A 917 18.21 -29.60 4.13
N PRO A 918 16.92 -29.77 3.83
CA PRO A 918 15.84 -28.93 4.35
C PRO A 918 15.88 -28.76 5.87
N ALA A 919 15.45 -27.60 6.35
CA ALA A 919 14.98 -27.45 7.71
C ALA A 919 13.61 -28.16 7.85
N VAL A 920 13.36 -28.74 9.01
CA VAL A 920 12.13 -29.51 9.30
C VAL A 920 11.36 -28.80 10.40
N VAL A 921 10.17 -28.31 10.05
CA VAL A 921 9.23 -27.66 10.97
C VAL A 921 8.06 -28.61 11.21
N THR A 922 7.91 -29.06 12.45
CA THR A 922 6.73 -29.79 12.91
C THR A 922 5.65 -28.77 13.27
N THR A 923 4.71 -28.56 12.36
CA THR A 923 3.61 -27.61 12.49
C THR A 923 2.39 -28.33 13.08
N ASP A 924 1.85 -27.83 14.18
CA ASP A 924 0.75 -28.45 14.92
C ASP A 924 -0.43 -27.47 15.05
N PHE A 925 -1.46 -27.65 14.21
CA PHE A 925 -2.68 -26.85 14.28
C PHE A 925 -3.58 -27.41 15.40
N GLN A 926 -3.51 -26.80 16.58
CA GLN A 926 -4.21 -27.29 17.77
C GLN A 926 -5.72 -27.07 17.67
N ARG A 927 -6.51 -28.02 18.19
CA ARG A 927 -7.97 -27.95 18.15
C ARG A 927 -8.53 -27.08 19.28
N ASN A 928 -8.88 -25.85 18.96
CA ASN A 928 -10.05 -25.22 19.61
C ASN A 928 -11.32 -25.67 18.85
N ASP A 929 -12.47 -25.74 19.53
CA ASP A 929 -13.56 -26.66 19.16
C ASP A 929 -14.44 -26.24 17.96
N ALA A 930 -14.20 -25.06 17.38
CA ALA A 930 -15.15 -24.38 16.49
C ALA A 930 -15.02 -24.65 14.97
N PHE A 931 -13.88 -25.15 14.46
CA PHE A 931 -13.59 -25.07 13.01
C PHE A 931 -13.34 -26.38 12.28
N TRP A 932 -13.75 -26.37 11.00
CA TRP A 932 -13.47 -27.40 10.00
C TRP A 932 -12.38 -26.97 8.99
N LEU A 933 -12.13 -25.66 8.84
CA LEU A 933 -11.07 -25.08 8.00
C LEU A 933 -10.29 -23.97 8.72
N HIS A 934 -8.99 -23.92 8.40
CA HIS A 934 -8.10 -22.79 8.65
C HIS A 934 -7.39 -22.41 7.34
N ARG A 935 -6.94 -21.16 7.20
CA ARG A 935 -6.00 -20.77 6.16
C ARG A 935 -4.57 -20.84 6.71
N ASP A 936 -3.67 -21.42 5.94
CA ASP A 936 -2.23 -21.51 6.23
C ASP A 936 -1.48 -20.75 5.14
N GLN A 937 -0.90 -19.61 5.50
CA GLN A 937 -0.17 -18.70 4.63
C GLN A 937 1.29 -18.67 5.06
N ARG A 938 2.21 -18.79 4.10
CA ARG A 938 3.65 -18.64 4.33
C ARG A 938 4.20 -17.73 3.27
N ILE A 939 5.08 -16.80 3.63
CA ILE A 939 5.77 -15.88 2.72
C ILE A 939 7.26 -16.21 2.78
N ALA A 940 7.96 -16.13 1.64
CA ALA A 940 9.40 -16.30 1.57
C ALA A 940 10.04 -15.05 0.96
N HIS A 941 10.97 -14.44 1.69
CA HIS A 941 11.71 -13.25 1.29
C HIS A 941 13.14 -13.64 0.94
N LEU A 942 13.57 -13.37 -0.28
CA LEU A 942 14.94 -13.66 -0.72
C LEU A 942 15.88 -12.47 -0.43
N PRO A 943 17.19 -12.70 -0.24
CA PRO A 943 18.15 -11.64 0.06
C PRO A 943 18.18 -10.54 -1.01
N GLY A 944 18.04 -9.29 -0.55
CA GLY A 944 18.07 -8.10 -1.41
C GLY A 944 16.76 -7.82 -2.16
N ILE A 945 15.68 -8.57 -1.90
CA ILE A 945 14.38 -8.40 -2.55
C ILE A 945 13.40 -7.72 -1.58
N SER A 946 12.75 -6.64 -2.03
CA SER A 946 11.74 -5.90 -1.26
C SER A 946 10.42 -6.67 -1.07
N THR A 947 10.09 -7.51 -2.05
CA THR A 947 8.84 -8.27 -2.16
C THR A 947 9.03 -9.74 -1.77
N GLY A 948 8.24 -10.21 -0.82
CA GLY A 948 8.12 -11.64 -0.50
C GLY A 948 7.18 -12.37 -1.47
N LEU A 949 7.52 -13.60 -1.84
CA LEU A 949 6.62 -14.46 -2.62
C LEU A 949 5.66 -15.17 -1.66
N THR A 950 4.35 -15.09 -1.91
CA THR A 950 3.30 -15.65 -1.04
C THR A 950 2.85 -17.04 -1.48
N SER A 951 2.43 -17.89 -0.53
CA SER A 951 1.63 -19.08 -0.78
C SER A 951 0.55 -19.18 0.31
N SER A 952 -0.63 -19.69 -0.04
CA SER A 952 -1.80 -19.80 0.82
C SER A 952 -2.52 -21.11 0.49
N ARG A 953 -2.94 -21.87 1.51
CA ARG A 953 -3.78 -23.07 1.35
C ARG A 953 -4.84 -23.17 2.44
N LEU A 954 -5.83 -24.01 2.17
CA LEU A 954 -6.84 -24.43 3.14
C LEU A 954 -6.37 -25.71 3.85
N VAL A 955 -6.45 -25.71 5.19
CA VAL A 955 -6.08 -26.81 6.08
C VAL A 955 -7.32 -27.30 6.81
N ALA A 956 -7.69 -28.57 6.63
CA ALA A 956 -8.91 -29.16 7.17
C ALA A 956 -8.74 -29.69 8.61
N GLY A 957 -9.36 -29.00 9.57
CA GLY A 957 -9.37 -29.35 10.98
C GLY A 957 -8.00 -29.30 11.67
N ALA A 958 -7.87 -30.05 12.77
CA ALA A 958 -6.64 -30.13 13.54
C ALA A 958 -5.65 -31.12 12.91
N VAL A 959 -4.52 -30.61 12.43
CA VAL A 959 -3.54 -31.34 11.63
C VAL A 959 -2.14 -31.14 12.20
N LYS A 960 -1.43 -32.24 12.45
CA LYS A 960 0.00 -32.24 12.72
C LYS A 960 0.75 -32.58 11.43
N ARG A 961 1.56 -31.65 10.94
CA ARG A 961 2.17 -31.69 9.60
C ARG A 961 3.69 -31.47 9.68
N THR A 962 4.43 -32.16 8.82
CA THR A 962 5.88 -31.93 8.66
C THR A 962 6.14 -31.03 7.45
N ASP A 963 6.44 -29.75 7.68
CA ASP A 963 6.85 -28.82 6.64
C ASP A 963 8.38 -28.84 6.48
N TYR A 964 8.86 -29.02 5.25
CA TYR A 964 10.28 -29.05 4.89
C TYR A 964 10.63 -27.76 4.15
N LEU A 965 11.39 -26.86 4.78
CA LEU A 965 11.74 -25.55 4.22
C LEU A 965 13.17 -25.59 3.67
N VAL A 966 13.37 -25.14 2.42
CA VAL A 966 14.66 -25.28 1.74
C VAL A 966 14.92 -24.17 0.71
N THR A 967 16.20 -23.88 0.48
CA THR A 967 16.65 -22.88 -0.48
C THR A 967 18.08 -23.17 -0.96
N ASP A 968 18.46 -22.61 -2.11
CA ASP A 968 19.85 -22.51 -2.58
C ASP A 968 20.58 -21.26 -2.06
N GLN A 969 19.86 -20.25 -1.57
CA GLN A 969 20.40 -18.96 -1.15
C GLN A 969 20.60 -18.81 0.37
N LYS A 970 21.63 -18.06 0.76
CA LYS A 970 21.90 -17.73 2.17
C LYS A 970 21.14 -16.48 2.59
N GLY A 971 20.39 -16.57 3.69
CA GLY A 971 19.69 -15.42 4.28
C GLY A 971 18.25 -15.26 3.83
N VAL A 972 17.68 -16.22 3.09
CA VAL A 972 16.23 -16.30 2.89
C VAL A 972 15.54 -16.36 4.27
N THR A 973 14.52 -15.55 4.43
CA THR A 973 13.65 -15.56 5.62
C THR A 973 12.23 -15.95 5.22
N TRP A 974 11.51 -16.54 6.16
CA TRP A 974 10.10 -16.82 6.04
C TRP A 974 9.36 -16.18 7.21
N ASP A 975 8.18 -15.66 6.94
CA ASP A 975 7.12 -15.47 7.93
C ASP A 975 5.90 -16.30 7.56
N GLU A 976 5.07 -16.56 8.55
CA GLU A 976 3.97 -17.50 8.50
C GLU A 976 2.77 -16.89 9.23
N LYS A 977 1.57 -17.09 8.69
CA LYS A 977 0.32 -16.50 9.15
C LYS A 977 -0.80 -17.52 9.00
N THR A 978 -1.70 -17.59 9.96
CA THR A 978 -2.90 -18.42 9.89
C THR A 978 -4.14 -17.64 10.30
N SER A 979 -5.29 -18.01 9.73
CA SER A 979 -6.61 -17.46 10.09
C SER A 979 -7.60 -18.59 10.28
N ALA A 980 -8.59 -18.40 11.14
CA ALA A 980 -9.62 -19.40 11.42
C ALA A 980 -10.97 -19.04 10.75
N GLY A 981 -11.73 -20.07 10.39
CA GLY A 981 -13.08 -19.92 9.84
C GLY A 981 -13.18 -19.65 8.33
N GLU A 982 -14.41 -19.72 7.84
CA GLU A 982 -14.78 -19.24 6.51
C GLU A 982 -14.87 -17.70 6.57
N TRP A 983 -14.01 -16.99 5.83
CA TRP A 983 -14.11 -15.54 5.58
C TRP A 983 -14.12 -14.58 6.79
N ASN A 984 -12.94 -14.29 7.36
CA ASN A 984 -12.73 -13.11 8.24
C ASN A 984 -13.56 -13.11 9.56
N GLU A 985 -14.32 -14.16 9.86
CA GLU A 985 -15.16 -14.19 11.06
C GLU A 985 -14.36 -14.26 12.37
N THR A 986 -13.13 -14.80 12.35
CA THR A 986 -12.31 -14.97 13.56
C THR A 986 -10.79 -15.03 13.34
N GLY A 987 -10.07 -14.03 13.84
CA GLY A 987 -8.69 -14.11 14.35
C GLY A 987 -7.55 -14.38 13.35
N PHE A 988 -6.39 -13.81 13.66
CA PHE A 988 -5.13 -14.11 12.97
C PHE A 988 -4.01 -14.37 13.98
N GLU A 989 -3.23 -15.42 13.75
CA GLU A 989 -1.90 -15.61 14.36
C GLU A 989 -0.82 -15.48 13.27
N ALA A 990 0.30 -14.87 13.61
CA ALA A 990 1.48 -14.70 12.77
C ALA A 990 2.77 -15.04 13.53
N THR A 991 3.84 -15.37 12.81
CA THR A 991 5.20 -15.51 13.36
C THR A 991 6.04 -14.26 13.13
N ILE A 992 7.15 -14.15 13.85
CA ILE A 992 8.21 -13.20 13.50
C ILE A 992 9.00 -13.78 12.32
N THR A 993 9.27 -12.94 11.31
CA THR A 993 10.10 -13.25 10.14
C THR A 993 11.47 -13.78 10.56
N ARG A 994 11.82 -15.02 10.14
CA ARG A 994 13.09 -15.66 10.52
C ARG A 994 13.71 -16.50 9.41
N SER A 995 15.03 -16.69 9.46
CA SER A 995 15.72 -17.69 8.63
C SER A 995 15.72 -19.07 9.32
N TYR A 996 15.92 -20.13 8.54
CA TYR A 996 16.10 -21.50 9.03
C TYR A 996 17.45 -22.07 8.55
N ARG A 997 18.12 -22.85 9.39
CA ARG A 997 19.44 -23.43 9.07
C ARG A 997 19.26 -24.78 8.36
N PRO A 998 20.09 -25.14 7.35
CA PRO A 998 19.97 -26.42 6.67
C PRO A 998 20.11 -27.62 7.64
N GLY A 999 19.04 -28.42 7.78
CA GLY A 999 18.90 -29.52 8.73
C GLY A 999 18.43 -29.14 10.14
N GLU A 1000 17.98 -27.89 10.37
CA GLU A 1000 17.38 -27.48 11.64
C GLU A 1000 16.08 -28.26 11.93
N GLN A 1001 15.78 -28.49 13.20
CA GLN A 1001 14.54 -29.11 13.68
C GLN A 1001 13.79 -28.11 14.56
N VAL A 1002 12.55 -27.80 14.20
CA VAL A 1002 11.70 -26.81 14.88
C VAL A 1002 10.32 -27.41 15.12
N THR A 1003 9.65 -27.04 16.21
CA THR A 1003 8.22 -27.30 16.43
C THR A 1003 7.49 -25.97 16.55
N ARG A 1004 6.26 -25.89 16.04
CA ARG A 1004 5.37 -24.73 16.19
C ARG A 1004 3.95 -25.21 16.48
N GLY A 1005 3.37 -24.71 17.58
CA GLY A 1005 1.92 -24.72 17.77
C GLY A 1005 1.29 -23.53 17.08
N TRP A 1006 0.10 -23.72 16.52
CA TRP A 1006 -0.83 -22.65 16.16
C TRP A 1006 -2.09 -22.79 17.02
N TRP A 1007 -2.72 -21.66 17.37
CA TRP A 1007 -3.96 -21.62 18.14
C TRP A 1007 -3.80 -22.25 19.54
N GLU A 1008 -2.66 -22.00 20.18
CA GLU A 1008 -2.32 -22.59 21.48
C GLU A 1008 -3.34 -22.24 22.57
N SER A 1009 -3.59 -23.20 23.46
CA SER A 1009 -4.50 -23.03 24.60
C SER A 1009 -4.18 -21.78 25.45
N ILE A 1010 -2.91 -21.58 25.79
CA ILE A 1010 -2.41 -20.50 26.66
C ILE A 1010 -1.97 -19.32 25.77
N THR A 1011 -2.85 -18.33 25.61
CA THR A 1011 -2.54 -17.06 24.92
C THR A 1011 -2.77 -15.88 25.85
N ARG A 1012 -1.90 -14.87 25.78
CA ARG A 1012 -1.95 -13.69 26.66
C ARG A 1012 -1.15 -12.51 26.12
N PRO A 1013 -1.36 -11.28 26.63
CA PRO A 1013 -0.55 -10.13 26.28
C PRO A 1013 0.93 -10.32 26.67
N ALA A 1014 1.81 -10.24 25.69
CA ALA A 1014 3.26 -10.33 25.87
C ALA A 1014 3.99 -9.64 24.71
N VAL A 1015 5.30 -9.47 24.81
CA VAL A 1015 6.12 -9.00 23.69
C VAL A 1015 6.78 -10.20 23.00
N PRO A 1016 6.49 -10.47 21.71
CA PRO A 1016 6.97 -11.65 20.99
C PRO A 1016 8.50 -11.83 20.97
N GLY A 1017 8.95 -13.06 20.67
CA GLY A 1017 10.35 -13.48 20.72
C GLY A 1017 11.25 -12.94 19.60
N LEU A 1018 11.45 -11.61 19.53
CA LEU A 1018 12.31 -10.97 18.53
C LEU A 1018 13.75 -11.51 18.57
N SER A 1019 14.09 -12.38 17.62
CA SER A 1019 15.48 -12.68 17.26
C SER A 1019 15.92 -11.73 16.15
N ASP A 1020 16.85 -10.84 16.49
CA ASP A 1020 17.63 -9.96 15.60
C ASP A 1020 16.87 -8.95 14.71
N ALA A 1021 15.53 -9.05 14.56
CA ALA A 1021 14.70 -8.05 13.93
C ALA A 1021 14.29 -6.93 14.91
N PRO A 1022 14.49 -5.63 14.58
CA PRO A 1022 13.78 -4.56 15.27
C PRO A 1022 12.28 -4.66 14.94
N GLY A 1023 11.41 -4.50 15.94
CA GLY A 1023 10.00 -4.22 15.71
C GLY A 1023 9.79 -2.79 15.23
N ASP A 1024 8.55 -2.42 14.90
CA ASP A 1024 8.23 -1.05 14.51
C ASP A 1024 8.48 -0.08 15.69
N GLU A 1025 9.62 0.62 15.64
CA GLU A 1025 10.01 1.58 16.67
C GLU A 1025 9.11 2.81 16.72
N ALA A 1026 8.55 3.21 15.56
CA ALA A 1026 7.70 4.38 15.46
C ALA A 1026 6.37 4.14 16.18
N GLN A 1027 5.79 2.95 16.01
CA GLN A 1027 4.56 2.49 16.65
C GLN A 1027 4.76 1.97 18.08
N GLY A 1028 6.00 1.78 18.53
CA GLY A 1028 6.32 1.46 19.94
C GLY A 1028 6.55 -0.02 20.25
N TRP A 1029 7.07 -0.80 19.31
CA TRP A 1029 7.50 -2.19 19.51
C TRP A 1029 9.04 -2.30 19.50
N PRO A 1030 9.70 -2.85 20.54
CA PRO A 1030 9.17 -3.09 21.88
C PRO A 1030 8.78 -1.77 22.58
N PRO A 1031 7.88 -1.83 23.58
CA PRO A 1031 7.51 -0.68 24.42
C PRO A 1031 8.73 0.09 24.94
N ALA A 1032 8.76 1.39 24.68
CA ALA A 1032 9.92 2.25 24.86
C ALA A 1032 9.55 3.68 25.32
N ARG A 1033 10.46 4.34 26.02
CA ARG A 1033 10.41 5.77 26.33
C ARG A 1033 11.18 6.57 25.28
N PHE A 1034 10.62 7.71 24.89
CA PHE A 1034 11.25 8.77 24.11
C PHE A 1034 10.93 10.09 24.82
N GLU A 1035 11.95 10.77 25.37
CA GLU A 1035 11.80 12.01 26.15
C GLU A 1035 10.69 11.96 27.22
N ASN A 1036 9.55 12.61 26.96
CA ASN A 1036 8.39 12.72 27.84
C ASN A 1036 7.18 11.92 27.32
N ALA A 1037 7.41 10.90 26.49
CA ALA A 1037 6.41 9.97 26.01
C ALA A 1037 6.82 8.50 26.24
N LEU A 1038 5.86 7.67 26.68
CA LEU A 1038 5.95 6.21 26.55
C LEU A 1038 5.17 5.78 25.31
N ARG A 1039 5.81 5.08 24.38
CA ARG A 1039 5.14 4.39 23.26
C ARG A 1039 5.07 2.91 23.58
N ILE A 1040 3.88 2.34 23.46
CA ILE A 1040 3.56 0.98 23.91
C ILE A 1040 2.76 0.30 22.82
N ALA A 1041 3.27 -0.83 22.32
CA ALA A 1041 2.55 -1.77 21.47
C ALA A 1041 2.73 -3.19 22.03
N ILE A 1042 1.62 -3.86 22.37
CA ILE A 1042 1.64 -5.22 22.93
C ILE A 1042 0.51 -6.05 22.28
N PRO A 1043 0.83 -7.08 21.47
CA PRO A 1043 -0.18 -7.99 20.92
C PRO A 1043 -0.97 -8.68 22.04
N GLN A 1044 -2.31 -8.72 21.95
CA GLN A 1044 -3.15 -9.25 23.02
C GLN A 1044 -3.09 -10.79 23.13
N TYR A 1045 -2.75 -11.51 22.05
CA TYR A 1045 -2.71 -12.98 22.01
C TYR A 1045 -1.34 -13.50 21.60
N VAL A 1046 -0.44 -13.72 22.54
CA VAL A 1046 0.87 -14.33 22.26
C VAL A 1046 0.91 -15.77 22.80
N SER A 1047 1.39 -16.71 21.99
CA SER A 1047 1.66 -18.14 22.31
C SER A 1047 2.59 -18.35 23.50
N GLY A 1048 2.52 -19.50 24.16
CA GLY A 1048 3.22 -19.77 25.41
C GLY A 1048 4.73 -19.50 25.35
N ASP A 1049 5.38 -19.91 24.26
CA ASP A 1049 6.81 -19.70 23.98
C ASP A 1049 7.16 -18.36 23.31
N ARG A 1050 6.13 -17.59 22.92
CA ARG A 1050 6.18 -16.31 22.20
C ARG A 1050 6.70 -16.39 20.75
N THR A 1051 6.52 -17.52 20.07
CA THR A 1051 6.88 -17.70 18.65
C THR A 1051 5.75 -17.32 17.67
N THR A 1052 4.48 -17.49 18.05
CA THR A 1052 3.30 -16.93 17.36
C THR A 1052 2.64 -15.82 18.17
N TYR A 1053 2.02 -14.85 17.49
CA TYR A 1053 1.26 -13.75 18.09
C TYR A 1053 0.08 -13.33 17.22
N GLY A 1054 -0.94 -12.75 17.86
CA GLY A 1054 -2.13 -12.18 17.24
C GLY A 1054 -2.66 -11.00 18.05
N TRP A 1055 -3.54 -10.24 17.42
CA TRP A 1055 -4.19 -9.06 18.00
C TRP A 1055 -5.68 -9.33 18.24
N ALA A 1056 -6.34 -8.47 19.01
CA ALA A 1056 -7.79 -8.56 19.27
C ALA A 1056 -8.63 -8.35 17.99
N ASP A 1057 -9.79 -9.00 17.93
CA ASP A 1057 -10.65 -9.06 16.75
C ASP A 1057 -12.08 -8.52 17.01
N ARG A 1058 -12.95 -8.53 16.00
CA ARG A 1058 -14.33 -8.01 16.07
C ARG A 1058 -15.12 -8.61 17.24
N GLY A 1059 -15.47 -7.75 18.20
CA GLY A 1059 -16.25 -8.10 19.39
C GLY A 1059 -15.41 -8.49 20.61
N ASP A 1060 -14.09 -8.62 20.48
CA ASP A 1060 -13.19 -8.62 21.63
C ASP A 1060 -13.14 -7.23 22.29
N VAL A 1061 -12.79 -7.18 23.57
CA VAL A 1061 -12.66 -5.93 24.34
C VAL A 1061 -11.25 -5.82 24.91
N THR A 1062 -10.53 -4.76 24.52
CA THR A 1062 -9.22 -4.39 25.08
C THR A 1062 -9.34 -3.12 25.91
N SER A 1063 -8.67 -3.06 27.06
CA SER A 1063 -8.47 -1.83 27.83
C SER A 1063 -7.03 -1.73 28.30
N MET A 1064 -6.36 -0.62 28.00
CA MET A 1064 -5.00 -0.33 28.46
C MET A 1064 -4.96 0.97 29.25
N LYS A 1065 -4.28 0.97 30.39
CA LYS A 1065 -4.20 2.12 31.30
C LYS A 1065 -2.78 2.26 31.86
N LEU A 1066 -2.28 3.49 31.88
CA LEU A 1066 -1.01 3.85 32.51
C LEU A 1066 -1.28 4.71 33.74
N SER A 1067 -0.60 4.41 34.83
CA SER A 1067 -0.60 5.22 36.05
C SER A 1067 0.81 5.34 36.65
N SER A 1068 1.01 6.29 37.55
CA SER A 1068 2.24 6.45 38.32
C SER A 1068 1.89 6.88 39.73
N ASN A 1069 2.38 6.15 40.74
CA ASN A 1069 2.08 6.41 42.16
C ASN A 1069 0.57 6.46 42.46
N GLY A 1070 -0.24 5.63 41.79
CA GLY A 1070 -1.70 5.59 41.91
C GLY A 1070 -2.47 6.65 41.11
N VAL A 1071 -1.80 7.64 40.51
CA VAL A 1071 -2.43 8.65 39.64
C VAL A 1071 -2.47 8.14 38.20
N GLU A 1072 -3.65 8.09 37.59
CA GLU A 1072 -3.81 7.75 36.17
C GLU A 1072 -3.21 8.85 35.28
N LEU A 1073 -2.37 8.44 34.32
CA LEU A 1073 -1.77 9.31 33.30
C LEU A 1073 -2.52 9.21 31.97
N GLY A 1074 -3.28 8.13 31.77
CA GLY A 1074 -4.24 7.98 30.69
C GLY A 1074 -4.68 6.53 30.48
N SER A 1075 -5.72 6.36 29.67
CA SER A 1075 -6.25 5.07 29.24
C SER A 1075 -6.68 5.11 27.76
N LYS A 1076 -6.69 3.96 27.10
CA LYS A 1076 -7.12 3.75 25.70
C LYS A 1076 -7.77 2.36 25.57
N ASN A 1077 -8.79 2.23 24.72
CA ASN A 1077 -9.53 0.96 24.49
C ASN A 1077 -8.81 0.04 23.47
N TRP A 1078 -7.47 0.00 23.53
CA TRP A 1078 -6.61 -0.73 22.59
C TRP A 1078 -5.24 -0.97 23.22
N SER A 1079 -4.48 -1.97 22.77
CA SER A 1079 -3.15 -2.32 23.31
C SER A 1079 -1.98 -1.59 22.63
N VAL A 1080 -2.28 -0.50 21.92
CA VAL A 1080 -1.33 0.40 21.27
C VAL A 1080 -1.63 1.83 21.72
N ALA A 1081 -0.65 2.52 22.29
CA ALA A 1081 -0.81 3.90 22.74
C ALA A 1081 0.51 4.68 22.83
N GLN A 1082 0.39 6.00 22.81
CA GLN A 1082 1.39 6.92 23.35
C GLN A 1082 0.80 7.59 24.60
N PHE A 1083 1.56 7.61 25.71
CA PHE A 1083 1.21 8.30 26.94
C PHE A 1083 2.26 9.36 27.27
N THR A 1084 1.82 10.60 27.51
CA THR A 1084 2.69 11.67 28.02
C THR A 1084 3.06 11.39 29.48
N VAL A 1085 4.35 11.52 29.83
CA VAL A 1085 4.88 11.22 31.16
C VAL A 1085 5.86 12.30 31.65
N PRO A 1086 5.99 12.51 32.97
CA PRO A 1086 6.87 13.57 33.51
C PRO A 1086 8.35 13.43 33.15
N GLU A 1087 9.05 14.55 33.02
CA GLU A 1087 10.51 14.64 32.78
C GLU A 1087 11.36 14.30 34.02
N ARG A 1088 11.03 13.20 34.69
CA ARG A 1088 11.79 12.65 35.81
C ARG A 1088 11.71 11.13 35.83
N ALA A 1089 12.59 10.50 36.60
CA ALA A 1089 12.47 9.10 36.92
C ALA A 1089 11.21 8.87 37.77
N ALA A 1090 10.45 7.83 37.45
CA ALA A 1090 9.27 7.41 38.21
C ALA A 1090 8.99 5.92 38.01
N TRP A 1091 8.28 5.34 38.98
CA TRP A 1091 7.61 4.05 38.84
C TRP A 1091 6.28 4.22 38.12
N TYR A 1092 5.96 3.27 37.26
CA TYR A 1092 4.76 3.23 36.45
C TYR A 1092 4.07 1.88 36.59
N ASP A 1093 2.75 1.91 36.63
CA ASP A 1093 1.88 0.75 36.59
C ASP A 1093 1.08 0.79 35.28
N LEU A 1094 1.33 -0.18 34.41
CA LEU A 1094 0.65 -0.38 33.13
C LEU A 1094 -0.25 -1.61 33.24
N THR A 1095 -1.56 -1.43 33.16
CA THR A 1095 -2.52 -2.53 33.07
C THR A 1095 -3.01 -2.70 31.63
N LEU A 1096 -3.10 -3.95 31.17
CA LEU A 1096 -3.69 -4.35 29.91
C LEU A 1096 -4.65 -5.51 30.17
N ASP A 1097 -5.94 -5.19 30.08
CA ASP A 1097 -7.06 -6.11 30.16
C ASP A 1097 -7.52 -6.50 28.75
N GLN A 1098 -7.78 -7.79 28.57
CA GLN A 1098 -8.30 -8.35 27.32
C GLN A 1098 -9.42 -9.34 27.63
N GLN A 1099 -10.52 -9.26 26.89
CA GLN A 1099 -11.62 -10.21 26.94
C GLN A 1099 -12.01 -10.63 25.52
N ARG A 1100 -12.16 -11.93 25.29
CA ARG A 1100 -12.69 -12.49 24.04
C ARG A 1100 -14.19 -12.20 23.90
N GLY A 1101 -14.63 -11.88 22.69
CA GLY A 1101 -16.04 -11.61 22.40
C GLY A 1101 -16.97 -12.80 22.70
N PRO A 1102 -18.28 -12.56 22.94
CA PRO A 1102 -19.22 -13.62 23.36
C PRO A 1102 -19.38 -14.74 22.31
N ASN A 1103 -19.20 -14.40 21.03
CA ASN A 1103 -19.24 -15.33 19.91
C ASN A 1103 -17.86 -15.97 19.60
N SER A 1104 -16.84 -15.70 20.42
CA SER A 1104 -15.47 -16.14 20.11
C SER A 1104 -15.34 -17.66 20.07
N TRP A 1105 -14.66 -18.12 19.02
CA TRP A 1105 -14.34 -19.51 18.76
C TRP A 1105 -13.49 -20.15 19.87
N ALA A 1106 -12.51 -19.42 20.41
CA ALA A 1106 -11.56 -19.96 21.37
C ALA A 1106 -12.19 -20.09 22.76
N LYS A 1107 -12.26 -21.32 23.29
CA LYS A 1107 -12.83 -21.61 24.63
C LYS A 1107 -11.78 -21.59 25.75
N THR A 1108 -10.52 -21.33 25.38
CA THR A 1108 -9.36 -21.18 26.26
C THR A 1108 -8.81 -19.77 26.20
N SER A 1109 -8.17 -19.32 27.29
CA SER A 1109 -7.63 -17.95 27.42
C SER A 1109 -8.69 -16.90 27.05
N THR A 1110 -9.85 -16.99 27.70
CA THR A 1110 -11.06 -16.21 27.35
C THR A 1110 -11.02 -14.78 27.86
N SER A 1111 -10.28 -14.55 28.94
CA SER A 1111 -9.97 -13.23 29.49
C SER A 1111 -8.57 -13.26 30.10
N THR A 1112 -7.88 -12.13 30.05
CA THR A 1112 -6.58 -11.95 30.69
C THR A 1112 -6.47 -10.56 31.31
N HIS A 1113 -5.91 -10.49 32.51
CA HIS A 1113 -5.52 -9.25 33.17
C HIS A 1113 -4.00 -9.26 33.34
N THR A 1114 -3.30 -8.29 32.74
CA THR A 1114 -1.84 -8.17 32.84
C THR A 1114 -1.46 -6.81 33.40
N GLN A 1115 -0.79 -6.77 34.55
CA GLN A 1115 -0.18 -5.58 35.12
C GLN A 1115 1.35 -5.68 35.06
N TRP A 1116 2.00 -4.66 34.51
CA TRP A 1116 3.43 -4.43 34.66
C TRP A 1116 3.69 -3.28 35.63
N HIS A 1117 4.59 -3.49 36.58
CA HIS A 1117 5.15 -2.44 37.43
C HIS A 1117 6.61 -2.23 37.03
N PHE A 1118 7.03 -1.02 36.67
CA PHE A 1118 8.39 -0.78 36.16
C PHE A 1118 8.92 0.63 36.42
N LEU A 1119 10.24 0.74 36.55
CA LEU A 1119 10.95 2.01 36.63
C LEU A 1119 11.25 2.53 35.23
N SER A 1120 10.97 3.81 34.96
CA SER A 1120 11.38 4.46 33.71
C SER A 1120 12.03 5.82 33.97
N VAL A 1121 13.08 6.12 33.21
CA VAL A 1121 13.99 7.27 33.38
C VAL A 1121 13.98 8.10 32.08
N PRO A 1122 14.00 9.45 32.14
CA PRO A 1122 14.04 10.29 30.95
C PRO A 1122 15.27 9.99 30.07
N SER A 1123 15.06 9.99 28.76
CA SER A 1123 16.11 9.75 27.77
C SER A 1123 15.83 10.57 26.51
N LYS A 1124 16.86 11.24 25.98
CA LYS A 1124 16.80 12.00 24.72
C LYS A 1124 16.83 11.11 23.46
N SER A 1125 17.13 9.82 23.64
CA SER A 1125 17.06 8.78 22.62
C SER A 1125 16.13 7.66 23.08
N ARG A 1126 15.77 6.76 22.15
CA ARG A 1126 14.90 5.60 22.44
C ARG A 1126 15.48 4.76 23.59
N ALA A 1127 14.68 4.54 24.64
CA ALA A 1127 15.01 3.68 25.77
C ALA A 1127 13.94 2.60 25.96
N VAL A 1128 14.27 1.33 25.66
CA VAL A 1128 13.34 0.20 25.82
C VAL A 1128 13.00 -0.01 27.29
N LEU A 1129 11.71 -0.16 27.61
CA LEU A 1129 11.22 -0.27 28.99
C LEU A 1129 11.61 -1.62 29.62
N PRO A 1130 11.89 -1.70 30.94
CA PRO A 1130 12.29 -2.95 31.59
C PRO A 1130 11.08 -3.86 31.92
N LEU A 1131 10.17 -4.06 30.96
CA LEU A 1131 8.98 -4.89 31.13
C LEU A 1131 9.37 -6.37 31.31
N VAL A 1132 8.96 -6.95 32.44
CA VAL A 1132 9.08 -8.39 32.71
C VAL A 1132 8.04 -9.16 31.90
N GLN A 1133 8.38 -10.37 31.47
CA GLN A 1133 7.58 -11.27 30.65
C GLN A 1133 7.67 -12.68 31.24
N VAL A 1134 6.68 -13.54 30.99
CA VAL A 1134 6.71 -14.95 31.39
C VAL A 1134 6.36 -15.83 30.20
N ASP A 1135 7.22 -16.80 29.86
CA ASP A 1135 6.85 -17.89 28.94
C ASP A 1135 6.12 -18.98 29.72
N TYR A 1136 5.15 -19.62 29.06
CA TYR A 1136 4.30 -20.66 29.64
C TYR A 1136 4.38 -21.92 28.79
N LYS A 1137 4.44 -23.09 29.44
CA LYS A 1137 4.34 -24.39 28.76
C LYS A 1137 3.61 -25.38 29.67
N HIS A 1138 2.51 -25.95 29.18
CA HIS A 1138 1.80 -27.03 29.86
C HIS A 1138 2.03 -28.35 29.12
N THR A 1139 2.43 -29.40 29.83
CA THR A 1139 2.65 -30.74 29.26
C THR A 1139 2.48 -31.81 30.33
N ASN A 1140 1.65 -32.84 30.08
CA ASN A 1140 1.47 -34.00 30.96
C ASN A 1140 1.21 -33.67 32.44
N GLY A 1141 0.38 -32.64 32.72
CA GLY A 1141 0.08 -32.20 34.08
C GLY A 1141 1.17 -31.39 34.78
N TRP A 1142 2.19 -30.93 34.04
CA TRP A 1142 3.20 -29.99 34.52
C TRP A 1142 3.05 -28.64 33.81
N LEU A 1143 3.07 -27.57 34.60
CA LEU A 1143 3.17 -26.19 34.14
C LEU A 1143 4.60 -25.69 34.38
N GLU A 1144 5.30 -25.35 33.30
CA GLU A 1144 6.62 -24.72 33.29
C GLU A 1144 6.45 -23.23 32.98
N LEU A 1145 7.17 -22.39 33.74
CA LEU A 1145 7.13 -20.93 33.67
C LEU A 1145 8.56 -20.39 33.55
N THR A 1146 8.84 -19.56 32.55
CA THR A 1146 10.17 -18.95 32.36
C THR A 1146 10.06 -17.42 32.38
N PRO A 1147 10.37 -16.76 33.52
CA PRO A 1147 10.42 -15.30 33.60
C PRO A 1147 11.64 -14.75 32.87
N ARG A 1148 11.49 -13.62 32.18
CA ARG A 1148 12.54 -12.91 31.43
C ARG A 1148 12.18 -11.43 31.26
N TYR A 1149 13.09 -10.62 30.73
CA TYR A 1149 12.73 -9.29 30.22
C TYR A 1149 12.23 -9.37 28.77
N GLN A 1150 11.54 -8.33 28.31
CA GLN A 1150 11.25 -8.14 26.88
C GLN A 1150 12.54 -7.95 26.04
N PRO A 1151 12.51 -8.21 24.72
CA PRO A 1151 13.65 -7.98 23.82
C PRO A 1151 14.18 -6.54 23.90
N GLY A 1152 15.49 -6.37 23.72
CA GLY A 1152 16.19 -5.08 23.83
C GLY A 1152 16.64 -4.71 25.26
N VAL A 1153 16.10 -5.35 26.30
CA VAL A 1153 16.50 -5.10 27.71
C VAL A 1153 17.63 -6.04 28.12
N ARG A 1154 18.62 -5.51 28.85
CA ARG A 1154 19.64 -6.31 29.57
C ARG A 1154 19.50 -6.08 31.07
N GLY A 1155 19.50 -7.17 31.85
CA GLY A 1155 19.44 -7.16 33.30
C GLY A 1155 19.93 -8.49 33.88
N VAL A 1156 19.95 -8.63 35.20
CA VAL A 1156 20.60 -9.75 35.91
C VAL A 1156 19.93 -11.12 35.63
N GLY A 1157 18.67 -11.13 35.17
CA GLY A 1157 17.95 -12.35 34.79
C GLY A 1157 17.48 -13.21 35.96
N ILE A 1158 17.63 -12.72 37.19
CA ILE A 1158 17.16 -13.36 38.42
C ILE A 1158 15.77 -12.79 38.74
N PHE A 1159 14.78 -13.69 38.83
CA PHE A 1159 13.40 -13.34 39.14
C PHE A 1159 12.86 -14.19 40.29
N ARG A 1160 12.06 -13.58 41.16
CA ARG A 1160 11.20 -14.28 42.12
C ARG A 1160 9.85 -14.52 41.46
N THR A 1161 9.46 -15.78 41.30
CA THR A 1161 8.19 -16.17 40.67
C THR A 1161 7.26 -16.87 41.65
N THR A 1162 5.97 -16.54 41.58
CA THR A 1162 4.88 -17.21 42.30
C THR A 1162 3.73 -17.49 41.34
N ALA A 1163 3.06 -18.63 41.50
CA ALA A 1163 1.92 -19.02 40.67
C ALA A 1163 0.75 -19.53 41.51
N GLU A 1164 -0.46 -19.24 41.07
CA GLU A 1164 -1.74 -19.65 41.65
C GLU A 1164 -2.65 -20.23 40.58
N ILE A 1165 -3.52 -21.18 40.94
CA ILE A 1165 -4.50 -21.81 40.06
C ILE A 1165 -5.90 -21.78 40.68
N SER A 1166 -6.92 -21.62 39.83
CA SER A 1166 -8.34 -21.61 40.19
C SER A 1166 -9.15 -22.38 39.14
N TYR A 1167 -10.33 -22.89 39.50
CA TYR A 1167 -11.27 -23.55 38.57
C TYR A 1167 -12.68 -22.91 38.60
N ASP A 1168 -12.86 -21.87 39.42
CA ASP A 1168 -14.11 -21.12 39.62
C ASP A 1168 -13.93 -19.59 39.47
N GLY A 1169 -12.69 -19.15 39.15
CA GLY A 1169 -12.24 -17.75 39.12
C GLY A 1169 -12.09 -17.07 40.48
N LYS A 1170 -12.55 -17.71 41.56
CA LYS A 1170 -12.81 -17.10 42.88
C LYS A 1170 -11.89 -17.65 43.97
N THR A 1171 -11.72 -18.96 44.02
CA THR A 1171 -10.83 -19.65 44.97
C THR A 1171 -9.49 -19.95 44.30
N TRP A 1172 -8.43 -19.38 44.86
CA TRP A 1172 -7.07 -19.44 44.31
C TRP A 1172 -6.15 -20.29 45.20
N LYS A 1173 -5.45 -21.27 44.60
CA LYS A 1173 -4.53 -22.20 45.28
C LYS A 1173 -3.11 -21.96 44.80
N LYS A 1174 -2.17 -21.75 45.71
CA LYS A 1174 -0.75 -21.55 45.39
C LYS A 1174 -0.09 -22.84 44.90
N LEU A 1175 0.66 -22.75 43.80
CA LEU A 1175 1.41 -23.85 43.21
C LEU A 1175 2.82 -23.95 43.83
N SER A 1176 3.25 -25.17 44.13
CA SER A 1176 4.58 -25.44 44.68
C SER A 1176 5.64 -25.50 43.58
N LEU A 1177 6.12 -24.31 43.17
CA LEU A 1177 7.13 -24.14 42.13
C LEU A 1177 8.51 -24.71 42.55
N ARG A 1178 9.21 -25.31 41.59
CA ARG A 1178 10.58 -25.84 41.73
C ARG A 1178 11.44 -25.44 40.53
N GLY A 1179 12.64 -24.92 40.76
CA GLY A 1179 13.61 -24.53 39.72
C GLY A 1179 14.33 -23.22 40.06
N ILE A 1180 15.23 -22.80 39.16
CA ILE A 1180 15.90 -21.48 39.17
C ILE A 1180 15.94 -21.03 37.69
N GLY A 1181 15.59 -19.77 37.41
CA GLY A 1181 15.27 -19.35 36.04
C GLY A 1181 13.90 -19.93 35.66
N THR A 1182 13.88 -20.95 34.79
CA THR A 1182 12.67 -21.74 34.55
C THR A 1182 12.25 -22.47 35.83
N VAL A 1183 10.99 -22.27 36.24
CA VAL A 1183 10.38 -22.93 37.40
C VAL A 1183 9.18 -23.76 36.94
N ARG A 1184 8.91 -24.89 37.61
CA ARG A 1184 7.79 -25.76 37.26
C ARG A 1184 6.99 -26.22 38.47
N ALA A 1185 5.69 -26.45 38.27
CA ALA A 1185 4.81 -27.08 39.24
C ALA A 1185 3.95 -28.16 38.56
N GLN A 1186 3.55 -29.16 39.32
CA GLN A 1186 2.50 -30.09 38.93
C GLN A 1186 1.14 -29.41 39.16
N VAL A 1187 0.25 -29.46 38.17
CA VAL A 1187 -1.11 -28.91 38.26
C VAL A 1187 -2.13 -30.01 38.55
N PRO A 1188 -3.18 -29.75 39.36
CA PRO A 1188 -4.27 -30.72 39.54
C PRO A 1188 -5.07 -30.93 38.25
N ALA A 1189 -5.68 -32.10 38.12
CA ALA A 1189 -6.66 -32.35 37.06
C ALA A 1189 -7.96 -31.56 37.31
N GLY A 1190 -8.54 -31.01 36.24
CA GLY A 1190 -9.80 -30.27 36.26
C GLY A 1190 -9.94 -29.43 35.00
N ALA A 1191 -11.17 -29.27 34.50
CA ALA A 1191 -11.43 -28.58 33.25
C ALA A 1191 -11.26 -27.06 33.37
N TYR A 1192 -10.65 -26.44 32.36
CA TYR A 1192 -10.55 -24.99 32.18
C TYR A 1192 -10.05 -24.17 33.39
N PRO A 1193 -8.89 -24.51 34.00
CA PRO A 1193 -8.32 -23.71 35.08
C PRO A 1193 -7.98 -22.28 34.66
N SER A 1194 -8.27 -21.31 35.50
CA SER A 1194 -7.65 -19.99 35.48
C SER A 1194 -6.31 -20.04 36.21
N ILE A 1195 -5.34 -19.25 35.75
CA ILE A 1195 -3.96 -19.25 36.25
C ILE A 1195 -3.54 -17.80 36.54
N ARG A 1196 -2.81 -17.56 37.63
CA ARG A 1196 -2.22 -16.25 37.96
C ARG A 1196 -0.74 -16.46 38.24
N VAL A 1197 0.12 -15.68 37.59
CA VAL A 1197 1.57 -15.71 37.79
C VAL A 1197 2.07 -14.30 38.07
N THR A 1198 2.92 -14.17 39.09
CA THR A 1198 3.69 -12.95 39.36
C THR A 1198 5.17 -13.27 39.25
N ALA A 1199 5.93 -12.41 38.58
CA ALA A 1199 7.38 -12.48 38.51
C ALA A 1199 8.00 -11.09 38.74
N THR A 1200 8.95 -10.99 39.66
CA THR A 1200 9.61 -9.73 40.09
C THR A 1200 11.13 -9.87 39.99
N ASP A 1201 11.81 -8.87 39.44
CA ASP A 1201 13.28 -8.83 39.38
C ASP A 1201 13.94 -8.30 40.67
N LEU A 1202 15.26 -8.12 40.66
CA LEU A 1202 16.03 -7.61 41.82
C LEU A 1202 15.93 -6.08 42.02
N ILE A 1203 15.36 -5.34 41.07
CA ILE A 1203 15.21 -3.88 41.09
C ILE A 1203 13.81 -3.50 41.59
N GLY A 1204 12.83 -4.38 41.38
CA GLY A 1204 11.41 -4.18 41.70
C GLY A 1204 10.50 -4.18 40.46
N ASN A 1205 11.07 -4.27 39.25
CA ASN A 1205 10.25 -4.42 38.04
C ASN A 1205 9.53 -5.76 38.10
N SER A 1206 8.23 -5.79 37.79
CA SER A 1206 7.44 -7.01 37.85
C SER A 1206 6.31 -7.07 36.83
N ILE A 1207 5.82 -8.28 36.62
CA ILE A 1207 4.58 -8.59 35.92
C ILE A 1207 3.69 -9.40 36.86
N THR A 1208 2.40 -9.09 36.90
CA THR A 1208 1.35 -9.99 37.39
C THR A 1208 0.36 -10.24 36.27
N GLN A 1209 0.18 -11.50 35.90
CA GLN A 1209 -0.60 -11.92 34.74
C GLN A 1209 -1.58 -13.01 35.14
N THR A 1210 -2.89 -12.71 35.01
CA THR A 1210 -3.99 -13.67 35.18
C THR A 1210 -4.52 -14.05 33.79
N ILE A 1211 -4.71 -15.35 33.55
CA ILE A 1211 -5.24 -15.92 32.31
C ILE A 1211 -6.40 -16.85 32.70
N ASP A 1212 -7.61 -16.54 32.25
CA ASP A 1212 -8.78 -17.36 32.55
C ASP A 1212 -8.98 -18.49 31.55
N ARG A 1213 -9.38 -19.66 32.07
CA ARG A 1213 -9.59 -20.87 31.27
C ARG A 1213 -8.35 -21.21 30.41
N ALA A 1214 -7.16 -21.12 31.00
CA ALA A 1214 -5.88 -21.11 30.30
C ALA A 1214 -5.61 -22.36 29.44
N TRP A 1215 -6.20 -23.51 29.75
CA TRP A 1215 -6.19 -24.68 28.86
C TRP A 1215 -7.41 -25.60 29.06
N ALA A 1216 -7.73 -26.40 28.03
CA ALA A 1216 -8.62 -27.54 28.18
C ALA A 1216 -7.85 -28.75 28.76
N SER A 1217 -8.54 -29.59 29.54
CA SER A 1217 -7.97 -30.73 30.28
C SER A 1217 -8.10 -32.06 29.56
#